data_AF-U2JE83-F1
#
_entry.id   AF-U2JE83-F1
#
_cell.length_a   1.000
_cell.length_b   1.000
_cell.length_c   1.000
_cell.angle_alpha   90.00
_cell.angle_beta   90.00
_cell.angle_gamma   90.00
#
_symmetry.space_group_name_H-M   'P 1'
#
loop_
_entity.id
_entity.type
_entity.pdbx_description
1 polymer ?
#
loop_
_entity_poly.entity_id
_entity_poly.type
_entity_poly.pdbx_seq_one_letter_code
_entity_poly.pdbx_strand_id
1 'polypeptide(L)'
;MREVEVKYKQNPWLDMHLYQIKKTPLYWKNSLEILWVLKGEIKLVLDNEEFTLKEGDMELINPMELRSFEKIKDNRLLMLDIKPGFFASYYPDAGKTLYYIDNTEEGKGGKYNLLKSYCARILYELNEQMEECDEALSKNLLELQYHLLNNFHYLYYEQEWLKEDPDELERFHRIAKYLSANYMEKVSLSEIAEKEFLNPSYLSYKIKDTMGLSFNEYLNQIRVEKSTKLLLGTDKSISEIAGEVGFSHPRYYLKHFINHYHMHPQEYRDSHTMEEMPSLEEMAEEYPLESALDEIKEFLTGYSRYGSALYLEKIRLDLNKESIGEFTRGDTILLGDATLFLEDENMHLLREVQREINFKYGIILNLFSQDLDIFRGRGHRFINWTRVENILDFILSQKMEPKIYLENTAKNVLESFTENFSKVYDRDVTEWFLKELPKGIVHPTQEDENFDKTDMIPWIYDKVLDKKEPCIPSLVDYIDKETELSNDTFFGGGGMFTSNALNKAGFYAWKLLAQLGDEVLVKEPGLIFTRSNDGYQILLYSYKKKDKTVERRVMVNLLNMERDYSVTRFLLDAQHGSIYDKWEELGAPERIDTLHWTLLDEYVHPKVDFYYGKKSMVYPFFTKIQKNGAVLYLFNEI
;
A
#
# COMPACT_ATOMS: atom_id res chain seq x y z
N MET A 1 16.37 43.92 -6.39
CA MET A 1 16.39 42.46 -6.18
C MET A 1 15.93 42.15 -4.76
N ARG A 2 14.98 41.22 -4.56
CA ARG A 2 14.36 40.98 -3.25
C ARG A 2 14.12 39.48 -3.01
N GLU A 3 14.27 39.05 -1.76
CA GLU A 3 13.77 37.75 -1.31
C GLU A 3 12.24 37.75 -1.36
N VAL A 4 11.66 36.80 -2.08
CA VAL A 4 10.23 36.54 -2.06
C VAL A 4 9.98 35.40 -1.09
N GLU A 5 9.24 35.69 -0.03
CA GLU A 5 8.85 34.68 0.96
C GLU A 5 7.81 33.74 0.37
N VAL A 6 8.06 32.43 0.46
CA VAL A 6 7.08 31.41 0.09
C VAL A 6 6.12 31.18 1.25
N LYS A 7 4.83 31.39 0.98
CA LYS A 7 3.77 31.13 1.95
C LYS A 7 3.23 29.73 1.73
N TYR A 8 3.74 28.77 2.49
CA TYR A 8 3.30 27.37 2.48
C TYR A 8 1.89 27.20 3.06
N LYS A 9 0.86 27.40 2.24
CA LYS A 9 -0.56 27.38 2.67
C LYS A 9 -1.16 25.98 2.64
N GLN A 10 -0.82 25.18 1.64
CA GLN A 10 -1.42 23.86 1.43
C GLN A 10 -0.83 22.79 2.37
N ASN A 11 0.49 22.83 2.61
CA ASN A 11 1.18 21.90 3.51
C ASN A 11 2.39 22.60 4.19
N PRO A 12 2.80 22.24 5.42
CA PRO A 12 3.93 22.90 6.11
C PRO A 12 5.30 22.82 5.39
N TRP A 13 5.45 21.89 4.46
CA TRP A 13 6.72 21.57 3.80
C TRP A 13 6.76 21.89 2.31
N LEU A 14 5.61 22.06 1.68
CA LEU A 14 5.51 22.35 0.25
C LEU A 14 4.29 23.21 -0.08
N ASP A 15 4.34 23.87 -1.23
CA ASP A 15 3.18 24.49 -1.85
C ASP A 15 3.25 24.30 -3.37
N MET A 16 2.10 24.28 -4.03
CA MET A 16 2.04 24.10 -5.48
C MET A 16 1.07 25.10 -6.10
N HIS A 17 1.56 25.77 -7.15
CA HIS A 17 0.84 26.84 -7.82
C HIS A 17 0.81 26.63 -9.34
N LEU A 18 -0.27 27.10 -9.95
CA LEU A 18 -0.45 27.12 -11.39
C LEU A 18 -0.53 28.57 -11.86
N TYR A 19 0.47 29.01 -12.61
CA TYR A 19 0.60 30.40 -13.04
C TYR A 19 0.59 30.56 -14.56
N GLN A 20 0.03 31.68 -15.02
CA GLN A 20 0.39 32.30 -16.29
C GLN A 20 1.22 33.54 -16.01
N ILE A 21 2.51 33.48 -16.32
CA ILE A 21 3.44 34.57 -16.06
C ILE A 21 3.44 35.56 -17.23
N LYS A 22 3.42 36.85 -16.90
CA LYS A 22 3.60 37.96 -17.86
C LYS A 22 5.06 38.41 -17.89
N LYS A 23 5.55 38.90 -16.75
CA LYS A 23 6.93 39.29 -16.55
C LYS A 23 7.18 39.38 -15.05
N THR A 24 8.36 38.96 -14.62
CA THR A 24 8.80 39.13 -13.22
C THR A 24 10.08 39.96 -13.19
N PRO A 25 10.27 40.84 -12.19
CA PRO A 25 11.57 41.44 -11.93
C PRO A 25 12.55 40.37 -11.41
N LEU A 26 13.81 40.73 -11.20
CA LEU A 26 14.83 39.82 -10.71
C LEU A 26 14.68 39.54 -9.19
N TYR A 27 14.52 38.27 -8.80
CA TYR A 27 14.20 37.84 -7.44
C TYR A 27 14.75 36.45 -7.09
N TRP A 28 14.68 36.07 -5.81
CA TRP A 28 15.01 34.72 -5.36
C TRP A 28 14.06 34.29 -4.23
N LYS A 29 13.92 32.97 -4.01
CA LYS A 29 13.20 32.39 -2.87
C LYS A 29 14.11 31.42 -2.12
N ASN A 30 13.86 31.25 -0.83
CA ASN A 30 14.49 30.21 -0.02
C ASN A 30 13.70 28.87 -0.10
N SER A 31 13.47 28.38 -1.31
CA SER A 31 12.80 27.12 -1.63
C SER A 31 13.54 26.40 -2.75
N LEU A 32 13.50 25.07 -2.76
CA LEU A 32 13.79 24.32 -3.99
C LEU A 32 12.51 24.33 -4.82
N GLU A 33 12.60 24.78 -6.06
CA GLU A 33 11.44 24.92 -6.94
C GLU A 33 11.56 23.98 -8.13
N ILE A 34 10.48 23.25 -8.42
CA ILE A 34 10.35 22.45 -9.64
C ILE A 34 9.34 23.15 -10.54
N LEU A 35 9.82 23.66 -11.66
CA LEU A 35 9.01 24.32 -12.67
C LEU A 35 8.70 23.36 -13.81
N TRP A 36 7.45 23.29 -14.25
CA TRP A 36 7.02 22.50 -15.39
C TRP A 36 6.13 23.35 -16.31
N VAL A 37 6.56 23.50 -17.56
CA VAL A 37 5.76 24.16 -18.61
C VAL A 37 4.70 23.19 -19.11
N LEU A 38 3.46 23.31 -18.63
CA LEU A 38 2.33 22.48 -19.07
C LEU A 38 1.83 22.89 -20.46
N LYS A 39 1.94 24.19 -20.78
CA LYS A 39 1.53 24.72 -22.09
C LYS A 39 2.36 25.93 -22.44
N GLY A 40 2.72 26.06 -23.73
CA GLY A 40 3.28 27.29 -24.26
C GLY A 40 4.79 27.45 -24.11
N GLU A 41 5.25 28.70 -23.97
CA GLU A 41 6.68 29.03 -24.01
C GLU A 41 7.02 30.25 -23.13
N ILE A 42 8.05 30.11 -22.30
CA ILE A 42 8.50 31.13 -21.34
C ILE A 42 10.02 31.29 -21.41
N LYS A 43 10.51 32.53 -21.27
CA LYS A 43 11.92 32.80 -21.03
C LYS A 43 12.18 32.79 -19.53
N LEU A 44 13.12 31.97 -19.10
CA LEU A 44 13.64 31.95 -17.74
C LEU A 44 15.07 32.47 -17.77
N VAL A 45 15.38 33.44 -16.91
CA VAL A 45 16.76 33.87 -16.66
C VAL A 45 17.14 33.34 -15.29
N LEU A 46 18.16 32.50 -15.19
CA LEU A 46 18.75 32.03 -13.93
C LEU A 46 20.16 32.60 -13.81
N ASP A 47 20.42 33.35 -12.74
CA ASP A 47 21.63 34.13 -12.54
C ASP A 47 22.01 34.96 -13.80
N ASN A 48 22.92 34.46 -14.63
CA ASN A 48 23.38 35.11 -15.87
C ASN A 48 23.06 34.32 -17.15
N GLU A 49 22.34 33.21 -17.05
CA GLU A 49 22.02 32.33 -18.16
C GLU A 49 20.55 32.46 -18.57
N GLU A 50 20.30 32.46 -19.87
CA GLU A 50 18.96 32.59 -20.44
C GLU A 50 18.50 31.25 -21.05
N PHE A 51 17.37 30.76 -20.55
CA PHE A 51 16.73 29.53 -20.99
C PHE A 51 15.40 29.85 -21.66
N THR A 52 15.14 29.19 -22.80
CA THR A 52 13.83 29.21 -23.46
C THR A 52 13.17 27.87 -23.22
N LEU A 53 12.18 27.84 -22.32
CA LEU A 53 11.47 26.63 -21.95
C LEU A 53 10.16 26.52 -22.72
N LYS A 54 9.93 25.36 -23.33
CA LYS A 54 8.77 25.03 -24.15
C LYS A 54 7.87 24.02 -23.45
N GLU A 55 6.68 23.81 -24.01
CA GLU A 55 5.73 22.82 -23.52
C GLU A 55 6.37 21.44 -23.30
N GLY A 56 6.19 20.92 -22.09
CA GLY A 56 6.77 19.66 -21.63
C GLY A 56 8.15 19.79 -20.98
N ASP A 57 8.83 20.93 -21.08
CA ASP A 57 10.11 21.18 -20.42
C ASP A 57 9.93 21.39 -18.91
N MET A 58 10.96 21.04 -18.15
CA MET A 58 11.03 21.24 -16.71
C MET A 58 12.32 21.97 -16.34
N GLU A 59 12.30 22.70 -15.24
CA GLU A 59 13.52 23.28 -14.68
C GLU A 59 13.57 23.12 -13.16
N LEU A 60 14.77 22.94 -12.62
CA LEU A 60 15.00 22.94 -11.17
C LEU A 60 15.68 24.25 -10.79
N ILE A 61 15.07 24.99 -9.87
CA ILE A 61 15.61 26.24 -9.37
C ILE A 61 16.00 26.05 -7.92
N ASN A 62 17.29 26.19 -7.65
CA ASN A 62 17.88 25.93 -6.35
C ASN A 62 17.51 27.03 -5.34
N PRO A 63 17.55 26.72 -4.03
CA PRO A 63 17.36 27.71 -2.99
C PRO A 63 18.32 28.89 -3.15
N MET A 64 17.77 30.09 -3.12
CA MET A 64 18.49 31.37 -3.28
C MET A 64 19.14 31.60 -4.65
N GLU A 65 18.77 30.84 -5.67
CA GLU A 65 19.19 31.09 -7.06
C GLU A 65 18.42 32.27 -7.64
N LEU A 66 19.12 33.18 -8.32
CA LEU A 66 18.50 34.39 -8.80
C LEU A 66 17.71 34.11 -10.08
N ARG A 67 16.51 34.67 -10.19
CA ARG A 67 15.66 34.43 -11.37
C ARG A 67 14.80 35.58 -11.80
N SER A 68 14.47 35.56 -13.08
CA SER A 68 13.35 36.32 -13.65
C SER A 68 12.70 35.54 -14.80
N PHE A 69 11.47 35.91 -15.11
CA PHE A 69 10.64 35.28 -16.13
C PHE A 69 10.12 36.33 -17.08
N GLU A 70 10.11 36.03 -18.37
CA GLU A 70 9.56 36.89 -19.40
C GLU A 70 8.69 36.08 -20.37
N LYS A 71 7.46 36.58 -20.60
CA LYS A 71 6.52 35.97 -21.54
C LYS A 71 7.06 36.02 -22.96
N ILE A 72 7.21 34.84 -23.58
CA ILE A 72 7.41 34.72 -25.03
C ILE A 72 6.05 34.49 -25.71
N LYS A 73 5.30 33.47 -25.26
CA LYS A 73 3.94 33.14 -25.71
C LYS A 73 3.01 32.98 -24.51
N ASP A 74 1.72 32.72 -24.77
CA ASP A 74 0.86 32.20 -23.70
C ASP A 74 1.52 31.00 -23.05
N ASN A 75 1.48 30.95 -21.73
CA ASN A 75 2.17 29.95 -20.92
C ASN A 75 1.28 29.52 -19.76
N ARG A 76 1.47 28.26 -19.34
CA ARG A 76 0.87 27.70 -18.14
C ARG A 76 1.95 26.90 -17.42
N LEU A 77 2.34 27.38 -16.25
CA LEU A 77 3.47 26.87 -15.48
C LEU A 77 2.97 26.26 -14.19
N LEU A 78 3.29 24.99 -13.96
CA LEU A 78 3.12 24.34 -12.68
C LEU A 78 4.40 24.50 -11.88
N MET A 79 4.32 25.07 -10.69
CA MET A 79 5.47 25.39 -9.84
C MET A 79 5.27 24.73 -8.48
N LEU A 80 6.15 23.78 -8.14
CA LEU A 80 6.21 23.12 -6.84
C LEU A 80 7.34 23.73 -6.02
N ASP A 81 6.98 24.43 -4.94
CA ASP A 81 7.92 24.98 -3.97
C ASP A 81 8.09 24.00 -2.80
N ILE A 82 9.33 23.57 -2.52
CA ILE A 82 9.67 22.65 -1.43
C ILE A 82 10.58 23.37 -0.42
N LYS A 83 10.22 23.28 0.86
CA LYS A 83 11.00 23.88 1.95
C LYS A 83 12.33 23.12 2.13
N PRO A 84 13.49 23.79 2.10
CA PRO A 84 14.79 23.12 2.19
C PRO A 84 14.97 22.27 3.46
N GLY A 85 14.30 22.67 4.55
CA GLY A 85 14.31 21.95 5.81
C GLY A 85 13.66 20.56 5.77
N PHE A 86 12.73 20.31 4.84
CA PHE A 86 12.09 19.00 4.71
C PHE A 86 13.13 17.93 4.34
N PHE A 87 13.92 18.16 3.30
CA PHE A 87 14.98 17.24 2.87
C PHE A 87 16.11 17.10 3.90
N ALA A 88 16.48 18.21 4.55
CA ALA A 88 17.50 18.22 5.60
C ALA A 88 17.10 17.37 6.82
N SER A 89 15.80 17.17 7.06
CA SER A 89 15.31 16.35 8.19
C SER A 89 15.58 14.85 8.00
N TYR A 90 15.66 14.37 6.76
CA TYR A 90 15.95 12.96 6.43
C TYR A 90 17.41 12.74 6.07
N TYR A 91 18.02 13.71 5.39
CA TYR A 91 19.43 13.67 4.99
C TYR A 91 20.06 15.05 5.25
N PRO A 92 20.86 15.23 6.31
CA PRO A 92 21.36 16.54 6.74
C PRO A 92 22.07 17.35 5.64
N ASP A 93 22.69 16.65 4.69
CA ASP A 93 23.41 17.27 3.58
C ASP A 93 22.51 17.64 2.39
N ALA A 94 21.27 17.13 2.31
CA ALA A 94 20.36 17.43 1.20
C ALA A 94 19.93 18.90 1.16
N GLY A 95 19.95 19.60 2.30
CA GLY A 95 19.71 21.05 2.36
C GLY A 95 20.80 21.90 1.70
N LYS A 96 21.92 21.28 1.29
CA LYS A 96 23.06 21.94 0.62
C LYS A 96 23.31 21.41 -0.79
N THR A 97 22.49 20.47 -1.25
CA THR A 97 22.58 19.87 -2.58
C THR A 97 22.03 20.84 -3.63
N LEU A 98 22.71 20.91 -4.78
CA LEU A 98 22.25 21.62 -5.97
C LEU A 98 21.80 20.61 -7.04
N TYR A 99 20.71 20.93 -7.72
CA TYR A 99 20.12 20.11 -8.77
C TYR A 99 20.00 20.88 -10.09
N TYR A 100 20.17 20.17 -11.21
CA TYR A 100 20.19 20.74 -12.56
C TYR A 100 19.44 19.82 -13.54
N ILE A 101 18.76 20.42 -14.52
CA ILE A 101 18.04 19.71 -15.57
C ILE A 101 18.64 20.00 -16.94
N ASP A 102 18.81 18.94 -17.75
CA ASP A 102 19.15 19.05 -19.16
C ASP A 102 17.89 18.91 -20.02
N ASN A 103 17.47 19.99 -20.66
CA ASN A 103 16.29 20.00 -21.53
C ASN A 103 16.58 19.61 -22.99
N THR A 104 17.80 19.18 -23.33
CA THR A 104 18.15 18.69 -24.67
C THR A 104 17.41 17.39 -25.02
N GLU A 105 17.26 17.10 -26.32
CA GLU A 105 16.60 15.86 -26.78
C GLU A 105 17.37 14.59 -26.36
N GLU A 106 18.70 14.67 -26.21
CA GLU A 106 19.53 13.56 -25.72
C GLU A 106 19.40 13.35 -24.20
N GLY A 107 19.11 14.41 -23.44
CA GLY A 107 18.83 14.34 -22.01
C GLY A 107 17.43 13.78 -21.68
N LYS A 108 16.42 14.02 -22.52
CA LYS A 108 15.01 13.63 -22.29
C LYS A 108 14.81 12.11 -22.34
N GLY A 109 14.71 11.50 -21.16
CA GLY A 109 14.49 10.05 -20.98
C GLY A 109 13.57 9.69 -19.81
N GLY A 110 13.53 8.40 -19.44
CA GLY A 110 12.64 7.87 -18.40
C GLY A 110 12.72 8.57 -17.04
N LYS A 111 13.89 9.14 -16.69
CA LYS A 111 14.08 9.92 -15.47
C LYS A 111 13.23 11.20 -15.41
N TYR A 112 12.92 11.82 -16.55
CA TYR A 112 12.08 13.04 -16.60
C TYR A 112 10.61 12.68 -16.46
N ASN A 113 10.16 11.60 -17.11
CA ASN A 113 8.79 11.11 -16.96
C ASN A 113 8.50 10.69 -15.52
N LEU A 114 9.48 10.08 -14.84
CA LEU A 114 9.35 9.75 -13.43
C LEU A 114 9.26 11.01 -12.56
N LEU A 115 10.07 12.05 -12.83
CA LEU A 115 9.97 13.34 -12.16
C LEU A 115 8.58 13.99 -12.34
N LYS A 116 8.08 14.02 -13.58
CA LYS A 116 6.71 14.48 -13.91
C LYS A 116 5.66 13.69 -13.15
N SER A 117 5.82 12.37 -13.02
CA SER A 117 4.89 11.53 -12.26
C SER A 117 4.85 11.89 -10.77
N TYR A 118 5.99 12.22 -10.14
CA TYR A 118 5.98 12.67 -8.75
C TYR A 118 5.28 14.01 -8.58
N CYS A 119 5.57 14.99 -9.46
CA CYS A 119 4.87 16.27 -9.45
C CYS A 119 3.35 16.08 -9.65
N ALA A 120 2.95 15.21 -10.57
CA ALA A 120 1.55 14.91 -10.82
C ALA A 120 0.86 14.27 -9.58
N ARG A 121 1.52 13.32 -8.91
CA ARG A 121 1.00 12.69 -7.68
C ARG A 121 0.85 13.70 -6.55
N ILE A 122 1.83 14.59 -6.37
CA ILE A 122 1.77 15.66 -5.36
C ILE A 122 0.60 16.61 -5.66
N LEU A 123 0.45 17.04 -6.93
CA LEU A 123 -0.70 17.84 -7.35
C LEU A 123 -2.02 17.14 -7.00
N TYR A 124 -2.14 15.87 -7.36
CA TYR A 124 -3.33 15.07 -7.10
C TYR A 124 -3.67 14.99 -5.60
N GLU A 125 -2.69 14.71 -4.73
CA GLU A 125 -2.93 14.63 -3.28
C GLU A 125 -3.30 15.99 -2.68
N LEU A 126 -2.69 17.09 -3.14
CA LEU A 126 -3.03 18.45 -2.70
C LEU A 126 -4.43 18.86 -3.15
N ASN A 127 -4.84 18.41 -4.34
CA ASN A 127 -6.14 18.71 -4.91
C ASN A 127 -7.28 17.93 -4.24
N GLU A 128 -7.12 16.60 -4.17
CA GLU A 128 -8.19 15.72 -3.70
C GLU A 128 -8.33 15.72 -2.17
N GLN A 129 -7.26 16.06 -1.45
CA GLN A 129 -7.22 16.10 0.02
C GLN A 129 -7.82 14.83 0.66
N MET A 130 -7.44 13.66 0.13
CA MET A 130 -7.90 12.37 0.62
C MET A 130 -7.41 12.09 2.05
N GLU A 131 -8.01 11.11 2.72
CA GLU A 131 -7.45 10.58 3.97
C GLU A 131 -5.99 10.12 3.79
N GLU A 132 -5.18 10.34 4.83
CA GLU A 132 -3.73 10.13 4.81
C GLU A 132 -2.99 11.01 3.78
N CYS A 133 -3.56 12.15 3.37
CA CYS A 133 -2.91 13.10 2.45
C CYS A 133 -1.50 13.47 2.92
N ASP A 134 -1.29 13.80 4.20
CA ASP A 134 0.03 14.17 4.72
C ASP A 134 1.05 13.02 4.62
N GLU A 135 0.61 11.78 4.83
CA GLU A 135 1.47 10.59 4.70
C GLU A 135 1.79 10.30 3.24
N ALA A 136 0.80 10.41 2.36
CA ALA A 136 0.97 10.26 0.92
C ALA A 136 1.89 11.34 0.34
N LEU A 137 1.72 12.60 0.74
CA LEU A 137 2.59 13.72 0.38
C LEU A 137 4.01 13.47 0.89
N SER A 138 4.18 13.07 2.15
CA SER A 138 5.50 12.77 2.73
C SER A 138 6.21 11.65 1.97
N LYS A 139 5.48 10.58 1.61
CA LYS A 139 6.01 9.47 0.80
C LYS A 139 6.42 9.94 -0.60
N ASN A 140 5.54 10.63 -1.30
CA ASN A 140 5.84 11.13 -2.66
C ASN A 140 7.02 12.10 -2.65
N LEU A 141 7.15 12.96 -1.63
CA LEU A 141 8.29 13.86 -1.47
C LEU A 141 9.60 13.11 -1.20
N LEU A 142 9.56 12.01 -0.42
CA LEU A 142 10.74 11.20 -0.17
C LEU A 142 11.20 10.45 -1.43
N GLU A 143 10.26 9.88 -2.18
CA GLU A 143 10.55 9.26 -3.48
C GLU A 143 11.07 10.28 -4.50
N LEU A 144 10.49 11.48 -4.52
CA LEU A 144 10.97 12.60 -5.31
C LEU A 144 12.40 13.01 -4.92
N GLN A 145 12.68 13.15 -3.62
CA GLN A 145 14.01 13.49 -3.12
C GLN A 145 15.04 12.47 -3.57
N TYR A 146 14.74 11.18 -3.37
CA TYR A 146 15.60 10.08 -3.79
C TYR A 146 15.87 10.14 -5.31
N HIS A 147 14.83 10.42 -6.10
CA HIS A 147 14.96 10.54 -7.53
C HIS A 147 15.84 11.73 -7.96
N LEU A 148 15.65 12.90 -7.34
CA LEU A 148 16.47 14.09 -7.57
C LEU A 148 17.94 13.83 -7.25
N LEU A 149 18.23 13.20 -6.10
CA LEU A 149 19.60 12.86 -5.68
C LEU A 149 20.31 11.92 -6.66
N ASN A 150 19.60 10.96 -7.24
CA ASN A 150 20.21 9.95 -8.10
C ASN A 150 20.30 10.35 -9.59
N ASN A 151 19.55 11.37 -10.02
CA ASN A 151 19.37 11.64 -11.47
C ASN A 151 19.62 13.08 -11.90
N PHE A 152 19.53 14.02 -10.96
CA PHE A 152 19.58 15.47 -11.22
C PHE A 152 20.56 16.21 -10.32
N HIS A 153 21.29 15.50 -9.47
CA HIS A 153 22.37 16.07 -8.67
C HIS A 153 23.44 16.67 -9.59
N TYR A 154 23.98 17.86 -9.27
CA TYR A 154 25.00 18.56 -10.08
C TYR A 154 26.15 17.66 -10.58
N LEU A 155 26.56 16.69 -9.76
CA LEU A 155 27.61 15.72 -10.12
C LEU A 155 27.30 14.85 -11.36
N TYR A 156 26.04 14.73 -11.78
CA TYR A 156 25.66 14.07 -13.02
C TYR A 156 25.82 14.99 -14.24
N TYR A 157 25.74 16.30 -14.07
CA TYR A 157 25.83 17.29 -15.15
C TYR A 157 27.27 17.44 -15.68
N GLU A 158 28.27 17.19 -14.83
CA GLU A 158 29.69 17.17 -15.23
C GLU A 158 30.19 15.78 -15.69
N GLN A 159 29.34 14.74 -15.74
CA GLN A 159 29.76 13.38 -16.14
C GLN A 159 30.18 13.26 -17.62
N GLU A 160 29.91 14.25 -18.47
CA GLU A 160 30.46 14.24 -19.82
C GLU A 160 31.95 14.63 -19.89
N TRP A 161 32.49 15.33 -18.88
CA TRP A 161 33.87 15.82 -18.88
C TRP A 161 34.85 15.01 -18.01
N LEU A 162 34.36 14.13 -17.13
CA LEU A 162 35.19 13.33 -16.22
C LEU A 162 34.87 11.84 -16.34
N LYS A 163 35.15 11.27 -17.51
CA LYS A 163 34.92 9.84 -17.83
C LYS A 163 35.92 8.86 -17.20
N GLU A 164 36.82 9.29 -16.33
CA GLU A 164 37.84 8.42 -15.76
C GLU A 164 37.82 8.51 -14.23
N ASP A 165 37.26 7.47 -13.60
CA ASP A 165 37.30 7.15 -12.17
C ASP A 165 36.16 7.70 -11.26
N PRO A 166 35.10 6.90 -11.01
CA PRO A 166 34.03 7.20 -10.06
C PRO A 166 34.52 7.49 -8.63
N ASP A 167 35.61 6.86 -8.19
CA ASP A 167 36.17 7.05 -6.84
C ASP A 167 36.89 8.41 -6.73
N GLU A 168 37.47 8.91 -7.84
CA GLU A 168 38.02 10.27 -7.91
C GLU A 168 36.90 11.31 -7.90
N LEU A 169 35.81 11.08 -8.63
CA LEU A 169 34.66 12.00 -8.67
C LEU A 169 34.02 12.16 -7.27
N GLU A 170 33.79 11.03 -6.57
CA GLU A 170 33.24 11.05 -5.22
C GLU A 170 34.16 11.77 -4.23
N ARG A 171 35.49 11.63 -4.41
CA ARG A 171 36.49 12.34 -3.62
C ARG A 171 36.45 13.85 -3.87
N PHE A 172 36.38 14.28 -5.13
CA PHE A 172 36.24 15.70 -5.46
C PHE A 172 34.95 16.29 -4.89
N HIS A 173 33.86 15.53 -4.90
CA HIS A 173 32.61 15.94 -4.27
C HIS A 173 32.78 16.18 -2.76
N ARG A 174 33.44 15.27 -2.03
CA ARG A 174 33.72 15.47 -0.60
C ARG A 174 34.56 16.72 -0.35
N ILE A 175 35.55 16.98 -1.20
CA ILE A 175 36.41 18.16 -1.13
C ILE A 175 35.62 19.45 -1.38
N ALA A 176 34.83 19.51 -2.46
CA ALA A 176 34.02 20.68 -2.81
C ALA A 176 32.96 20.98 -1.72
N LYS A 177 32.31 19.94 -1.21
CA LYS A 177 31.35 20.03 -0.09
C LYS A 177 32.02 20.54 1.18
N TYR A 178 33.21 20.03 1.51
CA TYR A 178 33.98 20.50 2.66
C TYR A 178 34.36 21.99 2.51
N LEU A 179 34.81 22.40 1.33
CA LEU A 179 35.16 23.80 1.05
C LEU A 179 33.95 24.72 1.13
N SER A 180 32.81 24.33 0.53
CA SER A 180 31.57 25.11 0.57
C SER A 180 30.96 25.20 1.97
N ALA A 181 31.13 24.18 2.83
CA ALA A 181 30.66 24.20 4.21
C ALA A 181 31.57 25.03 5.14
N ASN A 182 32.87 25.09 4.86
CA ASN A 182 33.88 25.71 5.73
C ASN A 182 34.56 26.93 5.09
N TYR A 183 33.96 27.52 4.05
CA TYR A 183 34.57 28.60 3.26
C TYR A 183 34.94 29.83 4.11
N MET A 184 34.20 30.09 5.19
CA MET A 184 34.45 31.19 6.12
C MET A 184 35.70 30.98 6.99
N GLU A 185 36.17 29.74 7.11
CA GLU A 185 37.29 29.37 7.96
C GLU A 185 38.64 29.36 7.21
N LYS A 186 39.74 29.27 7.96
CA LYS A 186 41.08 29.06 7.38
C LYS A 186 41.22 27.60 6.99
N VAL A 187 40.85 27.28 5.75
CA VAL A 187 41.02 25.95 5.19
C VAL A 187 42.34 25.85 4.45
N SER A 188 43.17 24.85 4.77
CA SER A 188 44.41 24.57 4.04
C SER A 188 44.32 23.33 3.15
N LEU A 189 45.08 23.33 2.05
CA LEU A 189 45.19 22.17 1.16
C LEU A 189 45.71 20.93 1.90
N SER A 190 46.62 21.11 2.85
CA SER A 190 47.21 20.02 3.62
C SER A 190 46.19 19.33 4.54
N GLU A 191 45.30 20.10 5.17
CA GLU A 191 44.20 19.54 5.98
C GLU A 191 43.26 18.67 5.14
N ILE A 192 42.95 19.10 3.92
CA ILE A 192 42.07 18.34 3.02
C ILE A 192 42.79 17.10 2.49
N ALA A 193 44.06 17.23 2.14
CA ALA A 193 44.88 16.10 1.72
C ALA A 193 44.94 15.03 2.81
N GLU A 194 45.12 15.42 4.07
CA GLU A 194 45.11 14.50 5.21
C GLU A 194 43.76 13.80 5.39
N LYS A 195 42.65 14.55 5.32
CA LYS A 195 41.28 14.01 5.42
C LYS A 195 40.93 13.01 4.32
N GLU A 196 41.47 13.20 3.13
CA GLU A 196 41.25 12.33 1.98
C GLU A 196 42.35 11.27 1.81
N PHE A 197 43.27 11.14 2.78
CA PHE A 197 44.41 10.20 2.71
C PHE A 197 45.28 10.37 1.45
N LEU A 198 45.47 11.62 1.02
CA LEU A 198 46.25 12.00 -0.16
C LEU A 198 47.52 12.75 0.17
N ASN A 199 48.46 12.74 -0.78
CA ASN A 199 49.58 13.65 -0.77
C ASN A 199 49.14 15.07 -1.20
N PRO A 200 49.53 16.15 -0.49
CA PRO A 200 49.14 17.52 -0.85
C PRO A 200 49.55 17.95 -2.27
N SER A 201 50.70 17.50 -2.77
CA SER A 201 51.15 17.82 -4.13
C SER A 201 50.30 17.14 -5.20
N TYR A 202 49.88 15.90 -4.94
CA TYR A 202 48.95 15.17 -5.82
C TYR A 202 47.58 15.85 -5.85
N LEU A 203 47.05 16.21 -4.68
CA LEU A 203 45.78 16.93 -4.57
C LEU A 203 45.83 18.30 -5.27
N SER A 204 46.92 19.06 -5.12
CA SER A 204 47.10 20.34 -5.80
C SER A 204 47.11 20.20 -7.31
N TYR A 205 47.81 19.18 -7.83
CA TYR A 205 47.87 18.90 -9.26
C TYR A 205 46.48 18.54 -9.77
N LYS A 206 45.80 17.61 -9.10
CA LYS A 206 44.47 17.12 -9.47
C LYS A 206 43.41 18.22 -9.45
N ILE A 207 43.35 19.08 -8.43
CA ILE A 207 42.42 20.22 -8.41
C ILE A 207 42.64 21.15 -9.61
N LYS A 208 43.90 21.42 -9.95
CA LYS A 208 44.23 22.30 -11.08
C LYS A 208 43.92 21.65 -12.43
N ASP A 209 44.17 20.36 -12.56
CA ASP A 209 43.92 19.57 -13.77
C ASP A 209 42.42 19.45 -14.04
N THR A 210 41.62 19.20 -13.00
CA THR A 210 40.17 19.01 -13.08
C THR A 210 39.40 20.33 -13.19
N MET A 211 39.72 21.33 -12.38
CA MET A 211 38.93 22.58 -12.29
C MET A 211 39.54 23.75 -13.06
N GLY A 212 40.73 23.58 -13.64
CA GLY A 212 41.49 24.68 -14.27
C GLY A 212 42.01 25.76 -13.29
N LEU A 213 41.70 25.63 -11.99
CA LEU A 213 41.98 26.60 -10.94
C LEU A 213 42.87 25.98 -9.87
N SER A 214 43.76 26.78 -9.26
CA SER A 214 44.43 26.32 -8.04
C SER A 214 43.44 26.23 -6.87
N PHE A 215 43.78 25.42 -5.87
CA PHE A 215 42.99 25.27 -4.64
C PHE A 215 42.55 26.61 -4.02
N ASN A 216 43.46 27.58 -3.94
CA ASN A 216 43.16 28.89 -3.37
C ASN A 216 42.26 29.73 -4.28
N GLU A 217 42.41 29.62 -5.60
CA GLU A 217 41.52 30.30 -6.55
C GLU A 217 40.11 29.74 -6.45
N TYR A 218 39.98 28.42 -6.39
CA TYR A 218 38.69 27.75 -6.23
C TYR A 218 37.99 28.12 -4.91
N LEU A 219 38.70 28.08 -3.78
CA LEU A 219 38.14 28.52 -2.49
C LEU A 219 37.72 30.00 -2.52
N ASN A 220 38.53 30.87 -3.12
CA ASN A 220 38.19 32.30 -3.19
C ASN A 220 37.02 32.58 -4.14
N GLN A 221 36.85 31.79 -5.20
CA GLN A 221 35.68 31.86 -6.07
C GLN A 221 34.40 31.56 -5.29
N ILE A 222 34.37 30.47 -4.52
CA ILE A 222 33.22 30.13 -3.65
C ILE A 222 32.91 31.32 -2.71
N ARG A 223 33.92 31.92 -2.10
CA ARG A 223 33.74 33.08 -1.21
C ARG A 223 33.18 34.31 -1.93
N VAL A 224 33.63 34.57 -3.17
CA VAL A 224 33.13 35.66 -4.02
C VAL A 224 31.68 35.44 -4.40
N GLU A 225 31.30 34.23 -4.81
CA GLU A 225 29.93 33.84 -5.12
C GLU A 225 29.02 33.98 -3.90
N LYS A 226 29.47 33.56 -2.70
CA LYS A 226 28.70 33.77 -1.46
C LYS A 226 28.56 35.24 -1.07
N SER A 227 29.49 36.10 -1.50
CA SER A 227 29.48 37.52 -1.16
C SER A 227 28.38 38.32 -1.88
N THR A 228 27.93 37.88 -3.06
CA THR A 228 26.85 38.56 -3.80
C THR A 228 25.56 38.59 -2.99
N LYS A 229 25.27 37.54 -2.24
CA LYS A 229 24.13 37.47 -1.31
C LYS A 229 24.17 38.57 -0.26
N LEU A 230 25.33 38.81 0.35
CA LEU A 230 25.50 39.88 1.34
C LEU A 230 25.53 41.26 0.69
N LEU A 231 26.08 41.37 -0.53
CA LEU A 231 26.09 42.62 -1.29
C LEU A 231 24.68 43.11 -1.61
N LEU A 232 23.79 42.18 -1.97
CA LEU A 232 22.44 42.47 -2.45
C LEU A 232 21.38 42.44 -1.35
N GLY A 233 21.60 41.64 -0.29
CA GLY A 233 20.64 41.45 0.80
C GLY A 233 20.88 42.30 2.05
N THR A 234 21.99 43.07 2.10
CA THR A 234 22.35 43.85 3.29
C THR A 234 22.98 45.19 2.95
N ASP A 235 22.90 46.15 3.88
CA ASP A 235 23.58 47.45 3.79
C ASP A 235 25.04 47.40 4.30
N LYS A 236 25.59 46.19 4.52
CA LYS A 236 26.95 46.03 5.04
C LYS A 236 27.97 46.64 4.08
N SER A 237 29.02 47.22 4.63
CA SER A 237 30.13 47.72 3.83
C SER A 237 30.86 46.58 3.13
N ILE A 238 31.50 46.88 1.99
CA ILE A 238 32.33 45.90 1.25
C ILE A 238 33.40 45.27 2.15
N SER A 239 33.91 46.03 3.13
CA SER A 239 34.90 45.55 4.09
C SER A 239 34.34 44.51 5.06
N GLU A 240 33.11 44.70 5.53
CA GLU A 240 32.43 43.75 6.42
C GLU A 240 32.08 42.47 5.67
N ILE A 241 31.56 42.61 4.45
CA ILE A 241 31.22 41.48 3.59
C ILE A 241 32.45 40.62 3.29
N ALA A 242 33.58 41.25 2.96
CA ALA A 242 34.83 40.54 2.75
C ALA A 242 35.26 39.72 3.97
N GLY A 243 35.08 40.26 5.18
CA GLY A 243 35.38 39.55 6.42
C GLY A 243 34.43 38.36 6.66
N GLU A 244 33.13 38.57 6.44
CA GLU A 244 32.10 37.56 6.66
C GLU A 244 32.21 36.37 5.71
N VAL A 245 32.62 36.60 4.46
CA VAL A 245 32.86 35.51 3.50
C VAL A 245 34.25 34.88 3.62
N GLY A 246 35.04 35.24 4.64
CA GLY A 246 36.31 34.56 4.96
C GLY A 246 37.55 35.10 4.24
N PHE A 247 37.52 36.30 3.66
CA PHE A 247 38.73 36.93 3.13
C PHE A 247 39.55 37.59 4.24
N SER A 248 40.86 37.36 4.21
CA SER A 248 41.80 37.94 5.18
C SER A 248 41.95 39.46 5.06
N HIS A 249 41.65 40.04 3.88
CA HIS A 249 41.74 41.47 3.65
C HIS A 249 40.76 41.92 2.54
N PRO A 250 40.00 43.01 2.72
CA PRO A 250 39.09 43.55 1.71
C PRO A 250 39.68 43.80 0.31
N ARG A 251 40.98 44.14 0.21
CA ARG A 251 41.66 44.31 -1.09
C ARG A 251 41.79 42.99 -1.87
N TYR A 252 41.96 41.89 -1.15
CA TYR A 252 42.09 40.57 -1.76
C TYR A 252 40.74 40.06 -2.25
N TYR A 253 39.69 40.29 -1.46
CA TYR A 253 38.30 40.11 -1.89
C TYR A 253 38.01 40.91 -3.17
N LEU A 254 38.32 42.20 -3.17
CA LEU A 254 38.03 43.08 -4.31
C LEU A 254 38.69 42.60 -5.61
N LYS A 255 39.96 42.19 -5.53
CA LYS A 255 40.69 41.65 -6.67
C LYS A 255 39.98 40.42 -7.26
N HIS A 256 39.58 39.48 -6.40
CA HIS A 256 38.92 38.25 -6.84
C HIS A 256 37.50 38.49 -7.35
N PHE A 257 36.76 39.40 -6.70
CA PHE A 257 35.42 39.78 -7.15
C PHE A 257 35.44 40.40 -8.55
N ILE A 258 36.34 41.37 -8.80
CA ILE A 258 36.50 41.99 -10.12
C ILE A 258 36.97 40.98 -11.16
N ASN A 259 37.88 40.08 -10.79
CA ASN A 259 38.34 39.04 -11.71
C ASN A 259 37.20 38.11 -12.14
N HIS A 260 36.26 37.82 -11.24
CA HIS A 260 35.17 36.88 -11.47
C HIS A 260 33.94 37.52 -12.14
N TYR A 261 33.49 38.69 -11.66
CA TYR A 261 32.28 39.38 -12.15
C TYR A 261 32.58 40.54 -13.12
N HIS A 262 33.86 40.83 -13.38
CA HIS A 262 34.31 41.91 -14.28
C HIS A 262 33.81 43.32 -13.93
N MET A 263 33.35 43.54 -12.69
CA MET A 263 32.90 44.83 -12.18
C MET A 263 33.17 44.98 -10.68
N HIS A 264 33.11 46.22 -10.18
CA HIS A 264 33.34 46.48 -8.75
C HIS A 264 32.13 45.98 -7.90
N PRO A 265 32.33 45.40 -6.70
CA PRO A 265 31.24 44.98 -5.81
C PRO A 265 30.19 46.07 -5.53
N GLN A 266 30.62 47.32 -5.41
CA GLN A 266 29.72 48.47 -5.24
C GLN A 266 28.92 48.76 -6.53
N GLU A 267 29.54 48.67 -7.71
CA GLU A 267 28.83 48.81 -8.99
C GLU A 267 27.86 47.65 -9.21
N TYR A 268 28.23 46.45 -8.76
CA TYR A 268 27.36 45.28 -8.75
C TYR A 268 26.15 45.50 -7.84
N ARG A 269 26.34 46.10 -6.66
CA ARG A 269 25.24 46.51 -5.76
C ARG A 269 24.36 47.60 -6.38
N ASP A 270 24.96 48.62 -6.96
CA ASP A 270 24.26 49.80 -7.48
C ASP A 270 23.47 49.48 -8.76
N SER A 271 24.01 48.65 -9.66
CA SER A 271 23.33 48.20 -10.88
C SER A 271 22.12 47.27 -10.61
N HIS A 272 21.96 46.82 -9.37
CA HIS A 272 20.86 45.95 -8.93
C HIS A 272 19.94 46.62 -7.88
N THR A 273 19.99 47.96 -7.77
CA THR A 273 19.09 48.75 -6.90
C THR A 273 17.62 48.62 -7.32
N MET A 274 16.73 48.67 -6.31
CA MET A 274 15.35 48.17 -6.36
C MET A 274 14.42 48.97 -7.28
N GLU A 275 13.86 48.32 -8.31
CA GLU A 275 12.50 48.65 -8.77
C GLU A 275 11.49 48.16 -7.72
N GLU A 276 10.42 48.91 -7.48
CA GLU A 276 9.30 48.43 -6.65
C GLU A 276 8.83 47.09 -7.21
N MET A 277 8.77 46.06 -6.35
CA MET A 277 8.23 44.76 -6.78
C MET A 277 6.78 44.97 -7.18
N PRO A 278 6.41 44.69 -8.44
CA PRO A 278 5.01 44.65 -8.80
C PRO A 278 4.31 43.62 -7.93
N SER A 279 3.03 43.85 -7.65
CA SER A 279 2.18 42.86 -6.99
C SER A 279 2.17 41.54 -7.77
N LEU A 280 1.90 40.43 -7.07
CA LEU A 280 1.81 39.12 -7.71
C LEU A 280 0.83 39.13 -8.90
N GLU A 281 -0.27 39.88 -8.76
CA GLU A 281 -1.34 40.08 -9.75
C GLU A 281 -0.88 40.84 -11.00
N GLU A 282 0.13 41.70 -10.86
CA GLU A 282 0.77 42.41 -11.99
C GLU A 282 1.75 41.49 -12.73
N MET A 283 2.37 40.55 -12.03
CA MET A 283 3.43 39.67 -12.55
C MET A 283 2.90 38.38 -13.17
N ALA A 284 1.84 37.81 -12.59
CA ALA A 284 1.27 36.52 -12.98
C ALA A 284 -0.23 36.45 -12.65
N GLU A 285 -0.93 35.59 -13.38
CA GLU A 285 -2.30 35.18 -13.06
C GLU A 285 -2.28 33.76 -12.49
N GLU A 286 -2.86 33.57 -11.30
CA GLU A 286 -2.95 32.26 -10.64
C GLU A 286 -4.25 31.55 -11.04
N TYR A 287 -4.12 30.29 -11.46
CA TYR A 287 -5.22 29.42 -11.83
C TYR A 287 -5.52 28.41 -10.72
N PRO A 288 -6.76 27.91 -10.61
CA PRO A 288 -7.07 26.78 -9.74
C PRO A 288 -6.20 25.56 -10.09
N LEU A 289 -5.58 24.95 -9.09
CA LEU A 289 -4.66 23.82 -9.27
C LEU A 289 -5.33 22.62 -9.96
N GLU A 290 -6.62 22.37 -9.65
CA GLU A 290 -7.47 21.35 -10.30
C GLU A 290 -7.51 21.47 -11.83
N SER A 291 -7.35 22.68 -12.37
CA SER A 291 -7.42 22.92 -13.82
C SER A 291 -6.22 22.38 -14.60
N ALA A 292 -5.15 21.96 -13.93
CA ALA A 292 -4.01 21.28 -14.53
C ALA A 292 -4.15 19.75 -14.59
N LEU A 293 -5.16 19.16 -13.92
CA LEU A 293 -5.32 17.70 -13.81
C LEU A 293 -5.44 17.02 -15.18
N ASP A 294 -6.10 17.67 -16.14
CA ASP A 294 -6.31 17.13 -17.47
C ASP A 294 -5.02 17.03 -18.28
N GLU A 295 -4.08 17.96 -18.11
CA GLU A 295 -2.75 17.93 -18.75
C GLU A 295 -1.81 16.91 -18.11
N ILE A 296 -1.97 16.60 -16.83
CA ILE A 296 -1.05 15.70 -16.11
C ILE A 296 -1.56 14.26 -15.95
N LYS A 297 -2.82 13.98 -16.34
CA LYS A 297 -3.49 12.69 -16.10
C LYS A 297 -2.74 11.45 -16.58
N GLU A 298 -1.97 11.57 -17.66
CA GLU A 298 -1.20 10.45 -18.20
C GLU A 298 -0.10 10.00 -17.23
N PHE A 299 0.49 10.94 -16.48
CA PHE A 299 1.55 10.69 -15.49
C PHE A 299 1.04 10.12 -14.16
N LEU A 300 -0.28 10.07 -13.99
CA LEU A 300 -0.94 9.46 -12.84
C LEU A 300 -1.31 7.98 -13.09
N THR A 301 -1.15 7.48 -14.32
CA THR A 301 -1.43 6.08 -14.67
C THR A 301 -0.56 5.13 -13.85
N GLY A 302 -1.19 4.21 -13.10
CA GLY A 302 -0.50 3.27 -12.21
C GLY A 302 -0.21 3.80 -10.80
N TYR A 303 -0.52 5.07 -10.51
CA TYR A 303 -0.52 5.55 -9.13
C TYR A 303 -1.70 4.95 -8.37
N SER A 304 -1.42 4.13 -7.36
CA SER A 304 -2.44 3.38 -6.61
C SER A 304 -3.54 4.20 -5.93
N ARG A 305 -3.37 5.54 -5.83
CA ARG A 305 -4.38 6.47 -5.30
C ARG A 305 -5.07 7.29 -6.40
N TYR A 306 -4.52 7.33 -7.61
CA TYR A 306 -5.17 7.95 -8.77
C TYR A 306 -6.32 7.09 -9.31
N GLY A 307 -7.45 7.71 -9.61
CA GLY A 307 -8.67 6.98 -9.97
C GLY A 307 -9.28 6.18 -8.80
N SER A 308 -8.65 6.26 -7.61
CA SER A 308 -9.11 5.64 -6.36
C SER A 308 -10.04 6.52 -5.56
N ALA A 309 -10.66 7.50 -6.22
CA ALA A 309 -12.04 7.89 -5.93
C ALA A 309 -13.00 6.68 -6.17
N LEU A 310 -12.67 5.52 -5.60
CA LEU A 310 -13.63 4.50 -5.26
C LEU A 310 -14.60 5.20 -4.34
N TYR A 311 -15.88 5.25 -4.73
CA TYR A 311 -17.01 5.66 -3.91
C TYR A 311 -16.71 5.32 -2.44
N LEU A 312 -16.37 6.33 -1.61
CA LEU A 312 -16.34 6.12 -0.17
C LEU A 312 -17.78 5.85 0.22
N GLU A 313 -18.09 4.58 0.39
CA GLU A 313 -19.41 4.13 0.74
C GLU A 313 -19.64 4.50 2.21
N LYS A 314 -20.57 5.42 2.45
CA LYS A 314 -20.93 5.85 3.80
C LYS A 314 -22.11 5.01 4.28
N ILE A 315 -21.83 4.12 5.22
CA ILE A 315 -22.85 3.28 5.84
C ILE A 315 -23.18 3.85 7.21
N ARG A 316 -24.47 3.91 7.53
CA ARG A 316 -24.97 4.30 8.86
C ARG A 316 -25.67 3.09 9.47
N LEU A 317 -25.18 2.64 10.62
CA LEU A 317 -25.72 1.50 11.34
C LEU A 317 -26.21 1.97 12.69
N ASP A 318 -27.49 1.81 12.97
CA ASP A 318 -28.08 2.20 14.25
C ASP A 318 -28.17 0.97 15.18
N LEU A 319 -27.51 1.05 16.34
CA LEU A 319 -27.53 -0.03 17.34
C LEU A 319 -28.91 -0.26 17.96
N ASN A 320 -29.78 0.77 17.93
CA ASN A 320 -31.15 0.71 18.45
C ASN A 320 -32.16 0.26 17.38
N LYS A 321 -31.70 -0.09 16.18
CA LYS A 321 -32.58 -0.56 15.11
C LYS A 321 -33.28 -1.85 15.52
N GLU A 322 -34.56 -1.96 15.19
CA GLU A 322 -35.32 -3.20 15.37
C GLU A 322 -34.82 -4.29 14.42
N SER A 323 -34.89 -5.55 14.88
CA SER A 323 -34.54 -6.70 14.07
C SER A 323 -35.47 -6.82 12.86
N ILE A 324 -34.90 -7.11 11.70
CA ILE A 324 -35.61 -7.39 10.45
C ILE A 324 -35.80 -8.89 10.20
N GLY A 325 -35.29 -9.75 11.08
CA GLY A 325 -35.43 -11.20 11.01
C GLY A 325 -34.28 -11.95 11.66
N GLU A 326 -34.27 -13.27 11.50
CA GLU A 326 -33.25 -14.14 12.09
C GLU A 326 -32.20 -14.61 11.07
N PHE A 327 -30.94 -14.65 11.51
CA PHE A 327 -29.83 -15.23 10.77
C PHE A 327 -29.70 -16.72 11.06
N THR A 328 -29.41 -17.48 10.00
CA THR A 328 -29.02 -18.89 10.11
C THR A 328 -28.04 -19.17 8.99
N ARG A 329 -26.81 -19.56 9.35
CA ARG A 329 -25.77 -19.96 8.38
C ARG A 329 -26.02 -21.33 7.74
N GLY A 330 -26.91 -22.14 8.33
CA GLY A 330 -27.05 -23.56 8.03
C GLY A 330 -26.27 -24.42 9.03
N ASP A 331 -26.87 -25.53 9.44
CA ASP A 331 -26.38 -26.34 10.57
C ASP A 331 -25.75 -27.68 10.14
N THR A 332 -25.52 -27.86 8.85
CA THR A 332 -25.11 -29.14 8.27
C THR A 332 -23.78 -29.02 7.53
N ILE A 333 -22.91 -30.00 7.72
CA ILE A 333 -21.66 -30.21 6.98
C ILE A 333 -21.65 -31.58 6.32
N LEU A 334 -21.03 -31.73 5.16
CA LEU A 334 -20.71 -33.02 4.56
C LEU A 334 -19.34 -33.50 5.07
N LEU A 335 -19.33 -34.61 5.82
CA LEU A 335 -18.11 -35.22 6.36
C LEU A 335 -17.33 -36.02 5.30
N GLY A 336 -17.98 -36.40 4.20
CA GLY A 336 -17.38 -37.15 3.10
C GLY A 336 -17.55 -38.67 3.26
N ASP A 337 -16.67 -39.43 2.62
CA ASP A 337 -16.67 -40.89 2.67
C ASP A 337 -16.26 -41.41 4.05
N ALA A 338 -17.01 -42.36 4.59
CA ALA A 338 -16.75 -42.94 5.90
C ALA A 338 -15.38 -43.62 6.06
N THR A 339 -14.79 -44.13 4.98
CA THR A 339 -13.46 -44.75 5.01
C THR A 339 -12.36 -43.71 5.21
N LEU A 340 -12.43 -42.60 4.47
CA LEU A 340 -11.50 -41.47 4.60
C LEU A 340 -11.74 -40.71 5.90
N PHE A 341 -12.99 -40.53 6.31
CA PHE A 341 -13.33 -39.84 7.55
C PHE A 341 -12.75 -40.52 8.81
N LEU A 342 -12.52 -41.85 8.75
CA LEU A 342 -11.93 -42.61 9.85
C LEU A 342 -10.43 -42.30 10.04
N GLU A 343 -9.78 -41.64 9.09
CA GLU A 343 -8.38 -41.21 9.21
C GLU A 343 -8.24 -40.17 10.33
N ASP A 344 -7.18 -40.30 11.14
CA ASP A 344 -6.96 -39.44 12.30
C ASP A 344 -6.95 -37.95 11.92
N GLU A 345 -6.34 -37.60 10.78
CA GLU A 345 -6.28 -36.24 10.23
C GLU A 345 -7.69 -35.65 10.03
N ASN A 346 -8.59 -36.36 9.36
CA ASN A 346 -9.96 -35.91 9.11
C ASN A 346 -10.79 -35.77 10.41
N MET A 347 -10.56 -36.66 11.39
CA MET A 347 -11.16 -36.51 12.71
C MET A 347 -10.63 -35.27 13.44
N HIS A 348 -9.34 -34.96 13.33
CA HIS A 348 -8.77 -33.73 13.88
C HIS A 348 -9.38 -32.48 13.24
N LEU A 349 -9.56 -32.46 11.91
CA LEU A 349 -10.23 -31.38 11.20
C LEU A 349 -11.67 -31.18 11.67
N LEU A 350 -12.43 -32.26 11.89
CA LEU A 350 -13.80 -32.12 12.41
C LEU A 350 -13.81 -31.51 13.82
N ARG A 351 -12.86 -31.86 14.69
CA ARG A 351 -12.75 -31.23 16.03
C ARG A 351 -12.52 -29.73 15.92
N GLU A 352 -11.67 -29.31 14.99
CA GLU A 352 -11.42 -27.89 14.74
C GLU A 352 -12.68 -27.19 14.21
N VAL A 353 -13.33 -27.76 13.20
CA VAL A 353 -14.61 -27.23 12.68
C VAL A 353 -15.66 -27.10 13.79
N GLN A 354 -15.74 -28.07 14.70
CA GLN A 354 -16.71 -28.03 15.80
C GLN A 354 -16.35 -26.98 16.85
N ARG A 355 -15.06 -26.77 17.12
CA ARG A 355 -14.59 -25.69 18.00
C ARG A 355 -14.91 -24.31 17.44
N GLU A 356 -14.74 -24.11 16.13
CA GLU A 356 -14.80 -22.78 15.51
C GLU A 356 -16.18 -22.44 14.89
N ILE A 357 -16.92 -23.43 14.38
CA ILE A 357 -18.14 -23.24 13.57
C ILE A 357 -19.38 -23.91 14.20
N ASN A 358 -19.21 -25.06 14.87
CA ASN A 358 -20.26 -25.76 15.64
C ASN A 358 -21.50 -26.17 14.82
N PHE A 359 -21.32 -27.01 13.80
CA PHE A 359 -22.44 -27.60 13.03
C PHE A 359 -23.22 -28.65 13.83
N LYS A 360 -24.55 -28.70 13.69
CA LYS A 360 -25.42 -29.67 14.39
C LYS A 360 -25.51 -31.01 13.68
N TYR A 361 -25.36 -31.05 12.36
CA TYR A 361 -25.55 -32.26 11.56
C TYR A 361 -24.34 -32.55 10.68
N GLY A 362 -23.93 -33.81 10.61
CA GLY A 362 -22.85 -34.28 9.75
C GLY A 362 -23.34 -35.33 8.77
N ILE A 363 -23.31 -35.04 7.48
CA ILE A 363 -23.66 -36.03 6.45
C ILE A 363 -22.47 -36.95 6.23
N ILE A 364 -22.67 -38.25 6.38
CA ILE A 364 -21.64 -39.27 6.16
C ILE A 364 -22.03 -40.14 4.96
N LEU A 365 -21.11 -40.31 4.02
CA LEU A 365 -21.27 -41.11 2.82
C LEU A 365 -20.70 -42.52 3.05
N ASN A 366 -21.26 -43.52 2.37
CA ASN A 366 -20.71 -44.88 2.32
C ASN A 366 -20.42 -45.56 3.67
N LEU A 367 -21.15 -45.18 4.73
CA LEU A 367 -21.02 -45.80 6.07
C LEU A 367 -21.27 -47.31 6.07
N PHE A 368 -21.98 -47.83 5.07
CA PHE A 368 -22.27 -49.25 4.91
C PHE A 368 -21.42 -49.94 3.83
N SER A 369 -20.32 -49.31 3.39
CA SER A 369 -19.38 -49.92 2.43
C SER A 369 -18.74 -51.18 2.98
N GLN A 370 -18.39 -52.11 2.08
CA GLN A 370 -17.62 -53.30 2.43
C GLN A 370 -16.19 -52.96 2.90
N ASP A 371 -15.68 -51.79 2.50
CA ASP A 371 -14.35 -51.29 2.89
C ASP A 371 -14.25 -50.98 4.39
N LEU A 372 -15.38 -50.85 5.09
CA LEU A 372 -15.45 -50.71 6.55
C LEU A 372 -15.47 -52.07 7.28
N ASP A 373 -15.06 -53.14 6.60
CA ASP A 373 -15.07 -54.51 7.10
C ASP A 373 -16.46 -55.01 7.55
N ILE A 374 -17.52 -54.50 6.92
CA ILE A 374 -18.92 -54.90 7.18
C ILE A 374 -19.18 -56.25 6.50
N PHE A 375 -18.57 -57.30 7.04
CA PHE A 375 -18.71 -58.65 6.55
C PHE A 375 -19.90 -59.36 7.21
N ARG A 376 -20.64 -60.12 6.41
CA ARG A 376 -21.57 -61.13 6.92
C ARG A 376 -20.74 -62.36 7.30
N GLY A 377 -20.65 -62.70 8.58
CA GLY A 377 -20.00 -63.94 9.02
C GLY A 377 -20.60 -65.19 8.32
N ARG A 378 -19.87 -66.31 8.29
CA ARG A 378 -20.37 -67.58 7.71
C ARG A 378 -21.76 -67.91 8.29
N GLY A 379 -22.78 -67.97 7.42
CA GLY A 379 -24.18 -68.19 7.81
C GLY A 379 -25.04 -66.93 8.00
N HIS A 380 -24.56 -65.74 7.63
CA HIS A 380 -25.30 -64.46 7.65
C HIS A 380 -25.83 -64.01 9.04
N ARG A 381 -25.29 -64.55 10.13
CA ARG A 381 -25.77 -64.28 11.51
C ARG A 381 -25.15 -63.07 12.21
N PHE A 382 -24.00 -62.57 11.74
CA PHE A 382 -23.25 -61.52 12.43
C PHE A 382 -22.70 -60.52 11.42
N ILE A 383 -22.83 -59.24 11.74
CA ILE A 383 -22.25 -58.11 11.00
C ILE A 383 -21.25 -57.43 11.94
N ASN A 384 -20.03 -57.20 11.46
CA ASN A 384 -19.04 -56.43 12.21
C ASN A 384 -19.37 -54.94 12.13
N TRP A 385 -19.68 -54.33 13.26
CA TRP A 385 -20.06 -52.91 13.36
C TRP A 385 -18.97 -52.01 13.92
N THR A 386 -17.79 -52.56 14.29
CA THR A 386 -16.75 -51.83 15.05
C THR A 386 -16.37 -50.49 14.42
N ARG A 387 -16.08 -50.46 13.11
CA ARG A 387 -15.69 -49.20 12.44
C ARG A 387 -16.86 -48.22 12.32
N VAL A 388 -18.07 -48.73 12.09
CA VAL A 388 -19.31 -47.92 12.03
C VAL A 388 -19.60 -47.29 13.40
N GLU A 389 -19.48 -48.07 14.47
CA GLU A 389 -19.65 -47.61 15.85
C GLU A 389 -18.61 -46.53 16.18
N ASN A 390 -17.32 -46.74 15.88
CA ASN A 390 -16.28 -45.74 16.09
C ASN A 390 -16.58 -44.39 15.41
N ILE A 391 -17.07 -44.42 14.16
CA ILE A 391 -17.45 -43.21 13.41
C ILE A 391 -18.63 -42.50 14.08
N LEU A 392 -19.68 -43.25 14.44
CA LEU A 392 -20.88 -42.69 15.06
C LEU A 392 -20.59 -42.13 16.45
N ASP A 393 -19.86 -42.87 17.28
CA ASP A 393 -19.40 -42.43 18.61
C ASP A 393 -18.56 -41.16 18.50
N PHE A 394 -17.66 -41.10 17.50
CA PHE A 394 -16.85 -39.91 17.27
C PHE A 394 -17.73 -38.70 16.90
N ILE A 395 -18.63 -38.84 15.92
CA ILE A 395 -19.55 -37.74 15.52
C ILE A 395 -20.39 -37.26 16.71
N LEU A 396 -20.99 -38.19 17.46
CA LEU A 396 -21.79 -37.86 18.65
C LEU A 396 -20.95 -37.21 19.76
N SER A 397 -19.69 -37.63 19.95
CA SER A 397 -18.77 -37.02 20.92
C SER A 397 -18.46 -35.56 20.60
N GLN A 398 -18.58 -35.15 19.33
CA GLN A 398 -18.47 -33.76 18.89
C GLN A 398 -19.78 -32.98 19.02
N LYS A 399 -20.80 -33.52 19.70
CA LYS A 399 -22.15 -32.92 19.86
C LYS A 399 -22.87 -32.71 18.53
N MET A 400 -22.56 -33.53 17.53
CA MET A 400 -23.16 -33.51 16.21
C MET A 400 -24.05 -34.74 16.03
N GLU A 401 -25.16 -34.59 15.29
CA GLU A 401 -25.99 -35.70 14.88
C GLU A 401 -25.57 -36.22 13.49
N PRO A 402 -25.38 -37.54 13.33
CA PRO A 402 -25.06 -38.12 12.03
C PRO A 402 -26.28 -38.12 11.10
N LYS A 403 -26.03 -37.89 9.81
CA LYS A 403 -26.97 -38.06 8.70
C LYS A 403 -26.37 -39.02 7.69
N ILE A 404 -26.86 -40.25 7.67
CA ILE A 404 -26.27 -41.38 6.95
C ILE A 404 -26.92 -41.49 5.58
N TYR A 405 -26.14 -41.24 4.53
CA TYR A 405 -26.61 -41.40 3.16
C TYR A 405 -26.70 -42.88 2.77
N LEU A 406 -27.87 -43.31 2.28
CA LEU A 406 -28.22 -44.73 2.13
C LEU A 406 -28.00 -45.31 0.72
N GLU A 407 -27.17 -44.68 -0.11
CA GLU A 407 -26.96 -45.14 -1.48
C GLU A 407 -26.60 -46.63 -1.55
N ASN A 408 -27.33 -47.37 -2.40
CA ASN A 408 -27.15 -48.80 -2.66
C ASN A 408 -27.13 -49.70 -1.41
N THR A 409 -27.71 -49.27 -0.29
CA THR A 409 -27.68 -50.06 0.95
C THR A 409 -28.75 -51.14 0.97
N ALA A 410 -28.35 -52.38 1.24
CA ALA A 410 -29.28 -53.52 1.31
C ALA A 410 -30.22 -53.43 2.51
N LYS A 411 -31.51 -53.73 2.31
CA LYS A 411 -32.57 -53.65 3.35
C LYS A 411 -32.21 -54.35 4.65
N ASN A 412 -31.63 -55.55 4.56
CA ASN A 412 -31.28 -56.34 5.73
C ASN A 412 -30.10 -55.74 6.54
N VAL A 413 -29.27 -54.90 5.93
CA VAL A 413 -28.20 -54.15 6.63
C VAL A 413 -28.84 -53.02 7.44
N LEU A 414 -29.80 -52.30 6.85
CA LEU A 414 -30.56 -51.25 7.55
C LEU A 414 -31.36 -51.79 8.73
N GLU A 415 -32.05 -52.93 8.55
CA GLU A 415 -32.79 -53.60 9.63
C GLU A 415 -31.85 -53.99 10.78
N SER A 416 -30.72 -54.64 10.46
CA SER A 416 -29.74 -55.04 11.47
C SER A 416 -29.07 -53.83 12.15
N PHE A 417 -28.76 -52.77 11.41
CA PHE A 417 -28.23 -51.53 11.97
C PHE A 417 -29.23 -50.92 12.96
N THR A 418 -30.49 -50.79 12.55
CA THR A 418 -31.55 -50.20 13.37
C THR A 418 -31.77 -50.97 14.66
N GLU A 419 -31.86 -52.31 14.59
CA GLU A 419 -32.07 -53.17 15.76
C GLU A 419 -30.93 -53.13 16.77
N ASN A 420 -29.68 -53.02 16.28
CA ASN A 420 -28.49 -52.97 17.12
C ASN A 420 -28.31 -51.58 17.73
N PHE A 421 -28.23 -50.54 16.89
CA PHE A 421 -27.84 -49.21 17.33
C PHE A 421 -28.96 -48.41 18.00
N SER A 422 -30.24 -48.69 17.73
CA SER A 422 -31.32 -48.03 18.49
C SER A 422 -31.27 -48.36 19.98
N LYS A 423 -30.80 -49.58 20.31
CA LYS A 423 -30.60 -50.01 21.70
C LYS A 423 -29.33 -49.44 22.30
N VAL A 424 -28.24 -49.38 21.53
CA VAL A 424 -26.94 -48.84 21.98
C VAL A 424 -27.08 -47.37 22.37
N TYR A 425 -27.75 -46.58 21.54
CA TYR A 425 -27.88 -45.14 21.74
C TYR A 425 -29.18 -44.70 22.42
N ASP A 426 -30.05 -45.64 22.79
CA ASP A 426 -31.37 -45.39 23.38
C ASP A 426 -32.19 -44.34 22.59
N ARG A 427 -32.18 -44.44 21.25
CA ARG A 427 -32.88 -43.52 20.35
C ARG A 427 -33.27 -44.20 19.05
N ASP A 428 -34.23 -43.65 18.33
CA ASP A 428 -34.55 -44.10 16.98
C ASP A 428 -33.47 -43.64 15.99
N VAL A 429 -32.56 -44.54 15.62
CA VAL A 429 -31.48 -44.23 14.66
C VAL A 429 -31.97 -44.15 13.22
N THR A 430 -33.24 -44.48 12.93
CA THR A 430 -33.79 -44.29 11.58
C THR A 430 -33.95 -42.82 11.23
N GLU A 431 -33.98 -41.92 12.22
CA GLU A 431 -33.94 -40.47 12.04
C GLU A 431 -32.61 -39.95 11.46
N TRP A 432 -31.57 -40.79 11.49
CA TRP A 432 -30.29 -40.49 10.85
C TRP A 432 -30.29 -40.80 9.35
N PHE A 433 -31.26 -41.56 8.85
CA PHE A 433 -31.25 -42.01 7.47
C PHE A 433 -31.59 -40.90 6.47
N LEU A 434 -30.74 -40.78 5.46
CA LEU A 434 -30.85 -39.84 4.36
C LEU A 434 -30.92 -40.60 3.03
N LYS A 435 -32.08 -40.54 2.36
CA LYS A 435 -32.32 -41.27 1.09
C LYS A 435 -31.78 -40.55 -0.13
N GLU A 436 -31.77 -39.23 -0.09
CA GLU A 436 -31.31 -38.35 -1.16
C GLU A 436 -30.39 -37.31 -0.55
N LEU A 437 -29.29 -37.00 -1.23
CA LEU A 437 -28.42 -35.91 -0.82
C LEU A 437 -29.14 -34.56 -1.00
N PRO A 438 -28.99 -33.64 -0.03
CA PRO A 438 -29.50 -32.28 -0.20
C PRO A 438 -28.87 -31.61 -1.41
N LYS A 439 -29.67 -30.88 -2.19
CA LYS A 439 -29.19 -30.09 -3.35
C LYS A 439 -28.19 -29.00 -2.98
N GLY A 440 -28.12 -28.64 -1.70
CA GLY A 440 -27.30 -27.56 -1.17
C GLY A 440 -25.83 -27.90 -0.92
N ILE A 441 -25.41 -29.13 -1.20
CA ILE A 441 -23.99 -29.52 -1.05
C ILE A 441 -23.15 -28.73 -2.04
N VAL A 442 -22.06 -28.15 -1.54
CA VAL A 442 -21.11 -27.40 -2.36
C VAL A 442 -20.32 -28.37 -3.22
N HIS A 443 -20.71 -28.45 -4.50
CA HIS A 443 -19.98 -29.17 -5.54
C HIS A 443 -19.42 -28.15 -6.53
N PRO A 444 -18.14 -27.74 -6.42
CA PRO A 444 -17.54 -26.96 -7.50
C PRO A 444 -17.54 -27.80 -8.78
N THR A 445 -17.80 -27.17 -9.92
CA THR A 445 -17.60 -27.84 -11.20
C THR A 445 -16.11 -27.84 -11.52
N GLN A 446 -15.61 -28.83 -12.26
CA GLN A 446 -14.17 -28.92 -12.61
C GLN A 446 -13.63 -27.69 -13.36
N GLU A 447 -14.50 -26.82 -13.88
CA GLU A 447 -14.14 -25.55 -14.53
C GLU A 447 -13.93 -24.39 -13.52
N ASP A 448 -14.19 -24.60 -12.23
CA ASP A 448 -14.13 -23.57 -11.19
C ASP A 448 -12.82 -23.61 -10.36
N GLU A 449 -11.67 -23.26 -10.95
CA GLU A 449 -10.38 -23.03 -10.23
C GLU A 449 -10.46 -22.00 -9.09
N ASN A 450 -11.60 -21.33 -8.96
CA ASN A 450 -11.86 -20.23 -8.03
C ASN A 450 -12.13 -20.68 -6.59
N PHE A 451 -12.38 -21.97 -6.34
CA PHE A 451 -12.74 -22.46 -4.99
C PHE A 451 -11.56 -22.66 -4.05
N ASP A 452 -10.33 -22.71 -4.56
CA ASP A 452 -9.13 -22.66 -3.71
C ASP A 452 -8.72 -21.22 -3.37
N LYS A 453 -9.16 -20.26 -4.19
CA LYS A 453 -8.83 -18.84 -4.11
C LYS A 453 -9.80 -18.09 -3.19
N THR A 454 -9.46 -16.84 -2.92
CA THR A 454 -10.33 -15.91 -2.18
C THR A 454 -11.70 -15.66 -2.85
N ASP A 455 -11.84 -15.96 -4.14
CA ASP A 455 -13.11 -15.88 -4.88
C ASP A 455 -14.26 -16.66 -4.22
N MET A 456 -13.96 -17.71 -3.44
CA MET A 456 -14.96 -18.46 -2.69
C MET A 456 -15.62 -17.66 -1.56
N ILE A 457 -14.92 -16.68 -0.98
CA ILE A 457 -15.41 -15.90 0.18
C ILE A 457 -16.71 -15.16 -0.15
N PRO A 458 -16.75 -14.27 -1.17
CA PRO A 458 -18.00 -13.59 -1.52
C PRO A 458 -19.07 -14.56 -2.03
N TRP A 459 -18.68 -15.65 -2.70
CA TRP A 459 -19.61 -16.68 -3.17
C TRP A 459 -20.34 -17.36 -1.99
N ILE A 460 -19.60 -17.79 -0.95
CA ILE A 460 -20.17 -18.41 0.25
C ILE A 460 -21.16 -17.44 0.90
N TYR A 461 -20.75 -16.19 1.08
CA TYR A 461 -21.58 -15.19 1.74
C TYR A 461 -22.85 -14.90 0.95
N ASP A 462 -22.76 -14.66 -0.36
CA ASP A 462 -23.94 -14.43 -1.17
C ASP A 462 -24.88 -15.65 -1.16
N LYS A 463 -24.35 -16.88 -1.21
CA LYS A 463 -25.16 -18.10 -1.13
C LYS A 463 -25.88 -18.28 0.21
N VAL A 464 -25.13 -18.16 1.32
CA VAL A 464 -25.68 -18.29 2.68
C VAL A 464 -26.70 -17.18 2.97
N LEU A 465 -26.41 -15.96 2.52
CA LEU A 465 -27.26 -14.81 2.75
C LEU A 465 -28.50 -14.84 1.85
N ASP A 466 -28.45 -15.25 0.59
CA ASP A 466 -29.64 -15.27 -0.29
C ASP A 466 -30.72 -16.29 0.15
N LYS A 467 -30.37 -17.31 0.94
CA LYS A 467 -31.27 -18.36 1.47
C LYS A 467 -32.15 -19.07 0.42
N LYS A 468 -31.81 -19.04 -0.87
CA LYS A 468 -32.59 -19.72 -1.93
C LYS A 468 -32.49 -21.25 -1.81
N GLU A 469 -31.31 -21.74 -1.44
CA GLU A 469 -31.02 -23.15 -1.19
C GLU A 469 -30.08 -23.24 0.02
N PRO A 470 -30.08 -24.35 0.78
CA PRO A 470 -29.07 -24.59 1.81
C PRO A 470 -27.66 -24.53 1.20
N CYS A 471 -26.67 -24.00 1.93
CA CYS A 471 -25.28 -24.11 1.56
C CYS A 471 -24.61 -25.06 2.56
N ILE A 472 -24.20 -26.23 2.10
CA ILE A 472 -23.65 -27.31 2.92
C ILE A 472 -22.20 -27.52 2.50
N PRO A 473 -21.22 -27.04 3.29
CA PRO A 473 -19.82 -27.21 2.96
C PRO A 473 -19.38 -28.66 3.16
N SER A 474 -18.35 -29.06 2.42
CA SER A 474 -17.63 -30.29 2.65
C SER A 474 -16.51 -30.06 3.67
N LEU A 475 -16.20 -31.07 4.47
CA LEU A 475 -15.06 -31.03 5.39
C LEU A 475 -13.77 -30.87 4.58
N VAL A 476 -13.41 -31.87 3.80
CA VAL A 476 -12.21 -31.86 2.94
C VAL A 476 -12.57 -31.90 1.46
N ASP A 477 -11.59 -31.59 0.62
CA ASP A 477 -11.69 -31.88 -0.80
C ASP A 477 -11.77 -33.38 -1.05
N TYR A 478 -12.76 -33.76 -1.84
CA TYR A 478 -12.92 -35.14 -2.26
C TYR A 478 -12.24 -35.35 -3.61
N ILE A 479 -11.40 -36.37 -3.70
CA ILE A 479 -10.80 -36.83 -4.95
C ILE A 479 -11.57 -38.08 -5.38
N ASP A 480 -12.29 -37.97 -6.49
CA ASP A 480 -12.98 -39.10 -7.11
C ASP A 480 -12.28 -39.55 -8.40
N LYS A 481 -12.80 -40.61 -9.02
CA LYS A 481 -12.22 -41.18 -10.24
C LYS A 481 -12.31 -40.26 -11.46
N GLU A 482 -13.22 -39.31 -11.44
CA GLU A 482 -13.42 -38.36 -12.53
C GLU A 482 -12.58 -37.09 -12.31
N THR A 483 -12.00 -36.90 -11.12
CA THR A 483 -11.21 -35.74 -10.75
C THR A 483 -9.89 -35.69 -11.54
N GLU A 484 -9.74 -34.70 -12.41
CA GLU A 484 -8.48 -34.43 -13.10
C GLU A 484 -7.53 -33.66 -12.17
N LEU A 485 -6.45 -34.29 -11.73
CA LEU A 485 -5.45 -33.67 -10.86
C LEU A 485 -4.36 -32.99 -11.67
N SER A 486 -4.23 -31.68 -11.51
CA SER A 486 -3.08 -30.88 -11.98
C SER A 486 -2.07 -30.57 -10.86
N ASN A 487 -2.45 -30.78 -9.61
CA ASN A 487 -1.67 -30.53 -8.40
C ASN A 487 -2.11 -31.46 -7.26
N ASP A 488 -1.20 -31.86 -6.36
CA ASP A 488 -1.50 -32.78 -5.24
C ASP A 488 -2.24 -32.12 -4.06
N THR A 489 -2.33 -30.78 -4.03
CA THR A 489 -2.89 -30.01 -2.91
C THR A 489 -4.06 -29.11 -3.32
N PHE A 490 -3.97 -28.43 -4.47
CA PHE A 490 -4.96 -27.45 -4.95
C PHE A 490 -5.49 -27.83 -6.33
N PHE A 491 -6.66 -28.44 -6.38
CA PHE A 491 -7.30 -28.92 -7.61
C PHE A 491 -8.76 -28.47 -7.74
N GLY A 492 -9.14 -27.37 -7.05
CA GLY A 492 -10.45 -26.74 -7.17
C GLY A 492 -11.57 -27.43 -6.38
N GLY A 493 -11.23 -28.23 -5.36
CA GLY A 493 -12.21 -28.93 -4.56
C GLY A 493 -13.05 -28.01 -3.64
N GLY A 494 -14.23 -28.49 -3.24
CA GLY A 494 -15.22 -27.72 -2.47
C GLY A 494 -15.10 -27.82 -0.95
N GLY A 495 -14.01 -28.42 -0.46
CA GLY A 495 -13.75 -28.61 0.96
C GLY A 495 -13.40 -27.31 1.69
N MET A 496 -13.66 -27.28 2.99
CA MET A 496 -13.11 -26.25 3.88
C MET A 496 -11.59 -26.42 4.04
N PHE A 497 -11.10 -27.64 3.91
CA PHE A 497 -9.69 -27.98 3.88
C PHE A 497 -9.33 -28.65 2.56
N THR A 498 -8.08 -28.53 2.14
CA THR A 498 -7.51 -29.33 1.04
C THR A 498 -7.57 -30.83 1.40
N SER A 499 -7.37 -31.72 0.43
CA SER A 499 -7.21 -33.16 0.68
C SER A 499 -6.09 -33.49 1.68
N ASN A 500 -5.05 -32.65 1.76
CA ASN A 500 -3.91 -32.79 2.66
C ASN A 500 -4.01 -31.89 3.91
N ALA A 501 -5.24 -31.63 4.38
CA ALA A 501 -5.56 -30.99 5.67
C ALA A 501 -5.14 -29.52 5.87
N LEU A 502 -4.88 -28.75 4.81
CA LEU A 502 -4.61 -27.31 4.91
C LEU A 502 -5.89 -26.47 4.87
N ASN A 503 -5.96 -25.45 5.73
CA ASN A 503 -7.11 -24.55 5.89
C ASN A 503 -7.29 -23.63 4.67
N LYS A 504 -8.42 -23.76 3.96
CA LYS A 504 -8.73 -22.85 2.85
C LYS A 504 -9.36 -21.55 3.33
N ALA A 505 -9.37 -20.54 2.47
CA ALA A 505 -10.10 -19.28 2.71
C ALA A 505 -11.58 -19.51 3.07
N GLY A 506 -12.18 -20.59 2.55
CA GLY A 506 -13.55 -20.99 2.82
C GLY A 506 -13.80 -21.41 4.25
N PHE A 507 -12.87 -22.13 4.88
CA PHE A 507 -12.95 -22.44 6.31
C PHE A 507 -13.08 -21.16 7.14
N TYR A 508 -12.21 -20.18 6.87
CA TYR A 508 -12.28 -18.90 7.57
C TYR A 508 -13.55 -18.12 7.23
N ALA A 509 -14.04 -18.19 5.99
CA ALA A 509 -15.32 -17.58 5.64
C ALA A 509 -16.47 -18.13 6.50
N TRP A 510 -16.55 -19.45 6.65
CA TRP A 510 -17.52 -20.12 7.54
C TRP A 510 -17.32 -19.78 9.01
N LYS A 511 -16.06 -19.72 9.47
CA LYS A 511 -15.71 -19.26 10.83
C LYS A 511 -16.24 -17.86 11.10
N LEU A 512 -16.08 -16.91 10.17
CA LEU A 512 -16.61 -15.56 10.32
C LEU A 512 -18.14 -15.53 10.32
N LEU A 513 -18.81 -16.35 9.50
CA LEU A 513 -20.28 -16.48 9.54
C LEU A 513 -20.78 -17.04 10.87
N ALA A 514 -20.04 -17.95 11.50
CA ALA A 514 -20.39 -18.53 12.78
C ALA A 514 -20.33 -17.54 13.95
N GLN A 515 -19.65 -16.41 13.77
CA GLN A 515 -19.60 -15.34 14.77
C GLN A 515 -20.79 -14.39 14.70
N LEU A 516 -21.60 -14.43 13.63
CA LEU A 516 -22.76 -13.56 13.49
C LEU A 516 -23.85 -13.91 14.51
N GLY A 517 -24.51 -12.88 15.02
CA GLY A 517 -25.63 -13.02 15.94
C GLY A 517 -26.93 -13.45 15.27
N ASP A 518 -27.86 -13.94 16.07
CA ASP A 518 -29.13 -14.50 15.60
C ASP A 518 -30.07 -13.42 15.06
N GLU A 519 -30.03 -12.18 15.57
CA GLU A 519 -30.90 -11.10 15.13
C GLU A 519 -30.25 -10.28 14.01
N VAL A 520 -30.89 -10.17 12.84
CA VAL A 520 -30.43 -9.36 11.72
C VAL A 520 -30.98 -7.95 11.84
N LEU A 521 -30.12 -6.93 11.82
CA LEU A 521 -30.50 -5.52 11.87
C LEU A 521 -30.41 -4.85 10.48
N VAL A 522 -29.39 -5.19 9.70
CA VAL A 522 -29.21 -4.75 8.30
C VAL A 522 -28.69 -5.91 7.47
N LYS A 523 -29.19 -6.04 6.25
CA LYS A 523 -28.70 -6.99 5.27
C LYS A 523 -28.86 -6.42 3.87
N GLU A 524 -27.74 -6.17 3.22
CA GLU A 524 -27.64 -5.58 1.89
C GLU A 524 -26.45 -6.25 1.15
N PRO A 525 -26.35 -6.17 -0.19
CA PRO A 525 -25.21 -6.72 -0.91
C PRO A 525 -23.87 -6.24 -0.32
N GLY A 526 -23.04 -7.17 0.14
CA GLY A 526 -21.74 -6.87 0.75
C GLY A 526 -21.80 -6.39 2.22
N LEU A 527 -22.95 -6.46 2.90
CA LEU A 527 -23.11 -6.09 4.31
C LEU A 527 -24.14 -6.96 5.00
N ILE A 528 -23.77 -7.55 6.14
CA ILE A 528 -24.72 -8.01 7.16
C ILE A 528 -24.33 -7.43 8.52
N PHE A 529 -25.33 -6.92 9.23
CA PHE A 529 -25.21 -6.38 10.58
C PHE A 529 -26.18 -7.12 11.49
N THR A 530 -25.64 -7.77 12.52
CA THR A 530 -26.40 -8.61 13.45
C THR A 530 -26.21 -8.17 14.90
N ARG A 531 -27.09 -8.68 15.76
CA ARG A 531 -27.02 -8.56 17.21
C ARG A 531 -27.12 -9.95 17.84
N SER A 532 -26.30 -10.16 18.87
CA SER A 532 -26.33 -11.32 19.76
C SER A 532 -26.46 -10.87 21.22
N ASN A 533 -26.46 -11.81 22.16
CA ASN A 533 -26.45 -11.48 23.58
C ASN A 533 -25.16 -10.78 24.04
N ASP A 534 -24.04 -10.98 23.32
CA ASP A 534 -22.73 -10.45 23.69
C ASP A 534 -22.48 -9.04 23.09
N GLY A 535 -23.26 -8.66 22.09
CA GLY A 535 -23.17 -7.35 21.43
C GLY A 535 -23.53 -7.40 19.95
N TYR A 536 -22.76 -6.72 19.11
CA TYR A 536 -23.08 -6.49 17.71
C TYR A 536 -22.00 -7.00 16.77
N GLN A 537 -22.39 -7.46 15.58
CA GLN A 537 -21.45 -7.98 14.57
C GLN A 537 -21.70 -7.38 13.20
N ILE A 538 -20.64 -6.88 12.56
CA ILE A 538 -20.70 -6.23 11.26
C ILE A 538 -19.77 -6.99 10.32
N LEU A 539 -20.34 -7.75 9.37
CA LEU A 539 -19.60 -8.40 8.31
C LEU A 539 -19.76 -7.60 7.01
N LEU A 540 -18.64 -7.06 6.54
CA LEU A 540 -18.52 -6.36 5.27
C LEU A 540 -17.69 -7.21 4.32
N TYR A 541 -18.16 -7.39 3.09
CA TYR A 541 -17.47 -8.25 2.13
C TYR A 541 -17.56 -7.70 0.72
N SER A 542 -16.62 -8.11 -0.13
CA SER A 542 -16.61 -7.75 -1.54
C SER A 542 -17.79 -8.43 -2.24
N TYR A 543 -18.39 -7.80 -3.23
CA TYR A 543 -19.49 -8.40 -3.99
C TYR A 543 -19.45 -7.92 -5.43
N LYS A 544 -20.12 -8.65 -6.33
CA LYS A 544 -20.14 -8.29 -7.75
C LYS A 544 -21.08 -7.11 -8.01
N LYS A 545 -20.55 -6.04 -8.62
CA LYS A 545 -21.34 -4.91 -9.13
C LYS A 545 -21.16 -4.83 -10.65
N LYS A 546 -22.23 -5.11 -11.41
CA LYS A 546 -22.20 -5.17 -12.89
C LYS A 546 -21.07 -6.09 -13.42
N ASP A 547 -21.04 -7.33 -12.92
CA ASP A 547 -20.10 -8.40 -13.29
C ASP A 547 -18.62 -8.19 -12.93
N LYS A 548 -18.28 -7.15 -12.15
CA LYS A 548 -16.92 -6.98 -11.59
C LYS A 548 -16.95 -6.98 -10.07
N THR A 549 -16.11 -7.80 -9.45
CA THR A 549 -15.79 -7.65 -8.01
C THR A 549 -14.86 -6.46 -7.88
N VAL A 550 -15.24 -5.49 -7.04
CA VAL A 550 -14.49 -4.26 -6.82
C VAL A 550 -14.00 -4.18 -5.38
N GLU A 551 -12.82 -3.60 -5.19
CA GLU A 551 -12.39 -3.14 -3.86
C GLU A 551 -13.37 -2.09 -3.33
N ARG A 552 -13.66 -2.13 -2.03
CA ARG A 552 -14.55 -1.18 -1.37
C ARG A 552 -13.79 -0.44 -0.28
N ARG A 553 -13.97 0.88 -0.23
CA ARG A 553 -13.60 1.71 0.92
C ARG A 553 -14.90 2.15 1.58
N VAL A 554 -15.06 1.79 2.84
CA VAL A 554 -16.32 1.98 3.58
C VAL A 554 -16.03 2.80 4.83
N MET A 555 -16.77 3.91 4.99
CA MET A 555 -16.87 4.63 6.26
C MET A 555 -18.14 4.16 6.95
N VAL A 556 -18.00 3.49 8.09
CA VAL A 556 -19.12 3.06 8.91
C VAL A 556 -19.32 4.07 10.03
N ASN A 557 -20.54 4.59 10.15
CA ASN A 557 -20.97 5.40 11.28
C ASN A 557 -21.93 4.56 12.13
N LEU A 558 -21.45 4.04 13.26
CA LEU A 558 -22.30 3.39 14.25
C LEU A 558 -22.99 4.45 15.10
N LEU A 559 -24.32 4.42 15.15
CA LEU A 559 -25.15 5.37 15.88
C LEU A 559 -25.61 4.75 17.20
N ASN A 560 -25.77 5.59 18.22
CA ASN A 560 -26.34 5.21 19.52
C ASN A 560 -25.50 4.15 20.27
N MET A 561 -24.18 4.34 20.31
CA MET A 561 -23.28 3.50 21.10
C MET A 561 -23.32 3.92 22.57
N GLU A 562 -24.33 3.46 23.30
CA GLU A 562 -24.63 3.87 24.67
C GLU A 562 -23.63 3.34 25.73
N ARG A 563 -22.88 2.29 25.38
CA ARG A 563 -21.89 1.62 26.21
C ARG A 563 -20.51 1.61 25.56
N ASP A 564 -19.49 1.24 26.33
CA ASP A 564 -18.16 0.96 25.80
C ASP A 564 -18.11 -0.49 25.30
N TYR A 565 -17.31 -0.74 24.26
CA TYR A 565 -17.21 -2.03 23.59
C TYR A 565 -15.75 -2.44 23.42
N SER A 566 -15.48 -3.72 23.59
CA SER A 566 -14.26 -4.37 23.08
C SER A 566 -14.52 -4.70 21.62
N VAL A 567 -13.67 -4.17 20.73
CA VAL A 567 -13.84 -4.34 19.29
C VAL A 567 -12.78 -5.28 18.76
N THR A 568 -13.19 -6.42 18.21
CA THR A 568 -12.28 -7.35 17.51
C THR A 568 -12.55 -7.28 16.01
N ARG A 569 -11.52 -7.08 15.22
CA ARG A 569 -11.58 -7.06 13.75
C ARG A 569 -10.89 -8.27 13.18
N PHE A 570 -11.56 -8.99 12.28
CA PHE A 570 -10.98 -10.04 11.46
C PHE A 570 -10.92 -9.57 10.01
N LEU A 571 -9.75 -9.61 9.40
CA LEU A 571 -9.52 -9.33 7.98
C LEU A 571 -9.15 -10.64 7.26
N LEU A 572 -9.95 -11.00 6.26
CA LEU A 572 -9.76 -12.16 5.40
C LEU A 572 -9.65 -11.70 3.94
N ASP A 573 -8.49 -11.86 3.33
CA ASP A 573 -8.20 -11.51 1.94
C ASP A 573 -7.01 -12.33 1.39
N ALA A 574 -6.54 -12.02 0.18
CA ALA A 574 -5.44 -12.74 -0.47
C ALA A 574 -4.13 -12.69 0.34
N GLN A 575 -3.93 -11.63 1.14
CA GLN A 575 -2.75 -11.48 1.97
C GLN A 575 -2.92 -12.13 3.36
N HIS A 576 -4.17 -12.29 3.82
CA HIS A 576 -4.49 -12.74 5.18
C HIS A 576 -5.56 -13.85 5.14
N GLY A 577 -5.17 -15.09 5.40
CA GLY A 577 -6.08 -16.24 5.46
C GLY A 577 -6.34 -16.94 4.12
N SER A 578 -5.57 -16.62 3.07
CA SER A 578 -5.58 -17.38 1.82
C SER A 578 -4.32 -18.22 1.67
N ILE A 579 -4.46 -19.52 1.83
CA ILE A 579 -3.36 -20.47 1.69
C ILE A 579 -2.93 -20.66 0.24
N TYR A 580 -3.86 -20.55 -0.70
CA TYR A 580 -3.58 -20.67 -2.13
C TYR A 580 -2.67 -19.54 -2.61
N ASP A 581 -2.97 -18.28 -2.26
CA ASP A 581 -2.14 -17.13 -2.63
C ASP A 581 -0.70 -17.29 -2.06
N LYS A 582 -0.57 -17.84 -0.85
CA LYS A 582 0.74 -18.14 -0.25
C LYS A 582 1.47 -19.30 -0.92
N TRP A 583 0.75 -20.31 -1.39
CA TRP A 583 1.30 -21.36 -2.21
C TRP A 583 1.76 -20.84 -3.60
N GLU A 584 1.02 -19.93 -4.22
CA GLU A 584 1.47 -19.25 -5.45
C GLU A 584 2.75 -18.43 -5.22
N GLU A 585 2.87 -17.73 -4.09
CA GLU A 585 4.09 -17.01 -3.69
C GLU A 585 5.32 -17.94 -3.55
N LEU A 586 5.11 -19.22 -3.21
CA LEU A 586 6.17 -20.26 -3.18
C LEU A 586 6.56 -20.78 -4.58
N GLY A 587 5.97 -20.23 -5.65
CA GLY A 587 6.19 -20.68 -7.02
C GLY A 587 5.27 -21.82 -7.44
N ALA A 588 4.12 -21.99 -6.77
CA ALA A 588 3.10 -22.98 -7.09
C ALA A 588 3.65 -24.43 -7.20
N PRO A 589 4.41 -24.93 -6.21
CA PRO A 589 5.00 -26.27 -6.29
C PRO A 589 3.92 -27.35 -6.39
N GLU A 590 4.13 -28.35 -7.26
CA GLU A 590 3.25 -29.53 -7.37
C GLU A 590 3.10 -30.26 -6.04
N ARG A 591 4.18 -30.30 -5.24
CA ARG A 591 4.21 -30.90 -3.92
C ARG A 591 4.90 -29.97 -2.91
N ILE A 592 4.22 -29.73 -1.80
CA ILE A 592 4.71 -28.89 -0.71
C ILE A 592 5.60 -29.73 0.20
N ASP A 593 6.81 -29.25 0.52
CA ASP A 593 7.68 -29.91 1.50
C ASP A 593 7.20 -29.69 2.94
N THR A 594 7.73 -30.46 3.89
CA THR A 594 7.29 -30.42 5.30
C THR A 594 7.48 -29.05 5.95
N LEU A 595 8.53 -28.31 5.59
CA LEU A 595 8.81 -26.99 6.17
C LEU A 595 7.73 -26.01 5.73
N HIS A 596 7.50 -25.91 4.42
CA HIS A 596 6.51 -25.00 3.86
C HIS A 596 5.09 -25.40 4.25
N TRP A 597 4.78 -26.70 4.33
CA TRP A 597 3.49 -27.17 4.83
C TRP A 597 3.22 -26.67 6.24
N THR A 598 4.21 -26.82 7.14
CA THR A 598 4.08 -26.34 8.54
C THR A 598 3.92 -24.83 8.60
N LEU A 599 4.67 -24.08 7.78
CA LEU A 599 4.55 -22.62 7.75
C LEU A 599 3.18 -22.16 7.23
N LEU A 600 2.64 -22.84 6.23
CA LEU A 600 1.32 -22.53 5.69
C LEU A 600 0.22 -22.84 6.72
N ASP A 601 0.31 -23.98 7.40
CA ASP A 601 -0.65 -24.39 8.44
C ASP A 601 -0.63 -23.46 9.66
N GLU A 602 0.56 -23.11 10.17
CA GLU A 602 0.71 -22.33 11.42
C GLU A 602 0.53 -20.82 11.26
N TYR A 603 0.78 -20.25 10.08
CA TYR A 603 0.85 -18.78 9.92
C TYR A 603 -0.16 -18.20 8.93
N VAL A 604 -0.89 -19.03 8.16
CA VAL A 604 -1.87 -18.52 7.21
C VAL A 604 -3.27 -18.49 7.82
N HIS A 605 -3.54 -17.38 8.51
CA HIS A 605 -4.82 -17.10 9.17
C HIS A 605 -5.32 -15.69 8.83
N PRO A 606 -6.61 -15.40 9.05
CA PRO A 606 -7.12 -14.03 9.00
C PRO A 606 -6.34 -13.12 9.96
N LYS A 607 -6.09 -11.88 9.55
CA LYS A 607 -5.46 -10.89 10.44
C LYS A 607 -6.47 -10.45 11.50
N VAL A 608 -6.05 -10.49 12.76
CA VAL A 608 -6.88 -10.10 13.90
C VAL A 608 -6.31 -8.84 14.55
N ASP A 609 -7.15 -7.82 14.69
CA ASP A 609 -6.82 -6.58 15.38
C ASP A 609 -7.80 -6.34 16.53
N PHE A 610 -7.34 -5.69 17.61
CA PHE A 610 -8.15 -5.34 18.77
C PHE A 610 -8.18 -3.83 18.99
N TYR A 611 -9.37 -3.30 19.28
CA TYR A 611 -9.61 -1.88 19.55
C TYR A 611 -10.54 -1.70 20.74
N TYR A 612 -10.51 -0.52 21.33
CA TYR A 612 -11.46 -0.11 22.37
C TYR A 612 -12.43 0.93 21.79
N GLY A 613 -13.71 0.59 21.73
CA GLY A 613 -14.79 1.45 21.27
C GLY A 613 -15.41 2.19 22.44
N LYS A 614 -15.12 3.48 22.60
CA LYS A 614 -15.71 4.32 23.65
C LYS A 614 -17.13 4.76 23.27
N LYS A 615 -18.07 4.72 24.22
CA LYS A 615 -19.45 5.18 24.06
C LYS A 615 -19.52 6.53 23.36
N SER A 616 -20.40 6.63 22.37
CA SER A 616 -20.56 7.81 21.53
C SER A 616 -21.93 7.81 20.85
N MET A 617 -22.48 8.99 20.60
CA MET A 617 -23.67 9.14 19.75
C MET A 617 -23.39 8.69 18.32
N VAL A 618 -22.18 8.91 17.83
CA VAL A 618 -21.68 8.45 16.53
C VAL A 618 -20.25 7.96 16.70
N TYR A 619 -20.01 6.69 16.38
CA TYR A 619 -18.69 6.08 16.36
C TYR A 619 -18.28 5.80 14.89
N PRO A 620 -17.46 6.68 14.28
CA PRO A 620 -16.99 6.50 12.92
C PRO A 620 -15.76 5.60 12.87
N PHE A 621 -15.70 4.70 11.89
CA PHE A 621 -14.47 3.98 11.54
C PHE A 621 -14.42 3.67 10.05
N PHE A 622 -13.19 3.44 9.58
CA PHE A 622 -12.89 3.15 8.19
C PHE A 622 -12.50 1.69 8.03
N THR A 623 -12.90 1.11 6.90
CA THR A 623 -12.40 -0.20 6.52
C THR A 623 -12.26 -0.29 5.01
N LYS A 624 -11.16 -0.94 4.59
CA LYS A 624 -10.96 -1.35 3.22
C LYS A 624 -11.35 -2.83 3.11
N ILE A 625 -12.15 -3.17 2.11
CA ILE A 625 -12.41 -4.54 1.70
C ILE A 625 -11.71 -4.75 0.36
N GLN A 626 -10.69 -5.60 0.36
CA GLN A 626 -9.97 -5.96 -0.86
C GLN A 626 -10.88 -6.74 -1.81
N LYS A 627 -10.47 -6.86 -3.08
CA LYS A 627 -11.17 -7.72 -4.05
C LYS A 627 -11.22 -9.14 -3.50
N ASN A 628 -12.39 -9.77 -3.58
CA ASN A 628 -12.65 -11.12 -3.06
C ASN A 628 -12.40 -11.27 -1.54
N GLY A 629 -12.27 -10.18 -0.78
CA GLY A 629 -12.04 -10.20 0.66
C GLY A 629 -13.27 -9.91 1.50
N ALA A 630 -13.07 -9.97 2.82
CA ALA A 630 -14.06 -9.70 3.84
C ALA A 630 -13.45 -9.16 5.14
N VAL A 631 -14.25 -8.41 5.89
CA VAL A 631 -13.91 -7.87 7.20
C VAL A 631 -15.08 -8.07 8.16
N LEU A 632 -14.83 -8.71 9.29
CA LEU A 632 -15.78 -8.86 10.39
C LEU A 632 -15.35 -7.98 11.55
N TYR A 633 -16.27 -7.17 12.08
CA TYR A 633 -16.11 -6.50 13.36
C TYR A 633 -17.05 -7.12 14.39
N LEU A 634 -16.51 -7.48 15.56
CA LEU A 634 -17.26 -7.88 16.74
C LEU A 634 -17.19 -6.75 17.76
N PHE A 635 -18.33 -6.19 18.14
CA PHE A 635 -18.47 -5.19 19.19
C PHE A 635 -19.08 -5.87 20.40
N ASN A 636 -18.25 -6.31 21.34
CA ASN A 636 -18.70 -6.98 22.57
C ASN A 636 -18.78 -5.97 23.72
N GLU A 637 -19.87 -5.98 24.47
CA GLU A 637 -20.07 -5.05 25.59
C GLU A 637 -19.06 -5.31 26.73
N ILE A 638 -18.56 -4.23 27.36
CA ILE A 638 -17.64 -4.29 28.52
C ILE A 638 -18.36 -3.99 29.83
#